data_AF-A0AAE6KQV8-F1
#
_entry.id   AF-A0AAE6KQV8-F1
#
_cell.length_a   1.000
_cell.length_b   1.000
_cell.length_c   1.000
_cell.angle_alpha   90.00
_cell.angle_beta   90.00
_cell.angle_gamma   90.00
#
_symmetry.space_group_name_H-M   'P 1'
#
loop_
_entity.id
_entity.type
_entity.pdbx_description
1 polymer ?
#
loop_
_entity_poly.entity_id
_entity_poly.type
_entity_poly.pdbx_seq_one_letter_code
_entity_poly.pdbx_strand_id
1 'polypeptide(L)'
;MKRQLTWFMLAVGIQLSACGNESIADGLPPEASAPDDSALPVQAEAVDEGSTTLYEDALGPGWVDWSWATHNLAATSPVASGSRAVSATFGPWTGLYFHHPGVSTSGLEFLEFQVHGGATSNPALTAYATVGNQARPTVSINRYCDGGTIKAGAWTRCRVPLTALNVVNVTMDGIAIQEGAGRNLPVMTFDSVRLGTATLSAPSGLKAVASATDVSLTWNSVSGATGYHVYRATSQTGTYTKRTTTPLTNTTYRDTSVTAGATYWYAVSAVSAGGEGLRSTPVSATVKPPQPQVAISVTPTSASLAPGASRTFSATVTGSTNTAVTWSIQQGSAGGTITHSGQYTAPRTTGTYHVIATSQADTTKKATATVTVAATQPGSGKWVSGYYTGWNADLYPPEKVDFSALTHIIVGRVTPKPDGSLNAAFDNNNGPQIAKTLAQRAHAAGRKAIIMVGGAGEHAGWVAAASNANRAKFVQNLLNAMDTFGYDGLDIDWEPVEAADKPNLLALVKELRAARPNMLLTFPIGWINSNFASDADPWFANLAPYLDQLNIMSYEMIGPWDGWQSWYTSALYGESGNRPTSVSSSLQGWARAGIPKAKLGMGIPFYGMAWRNITGPYQNFTHWSDYVGSDNSFTYKKIQQLSASGTYRWDAVAAASYVTFNTPVEDGTVRWISYDSPEAIAAKGAYARDNGFGGTIIWTLNQGCTNPTTGANPLLDAVKGAFLQ
;
A
#
# COMPACT_ATOMS: atom_id res chain seq x y z
N MET A 1 0.77 3.63 -42.16
CA MET A 1 0.04 4.11 -43.36
C MET A 1 -1.26 4.79 -42.92
N LYS A 2 -1.89 5.62 -43.77
CA LYS A 2 -3.22 6.23 -43.52
C LYS A 2 -4.28 5.61 -44.44
N ARG A 3 -5.47 5.36 -43.88
CA ARG A 3 -6.87 5.35 -44.44
C ARG A 3 -7.68 4.34 -43.58
N GLN A 4 -8.85 4.67 -43.01
CA GLN A 4 -10.13 5.12 -43.61
C GLN A 4 -10.73 4.04 -44.52
N LEU A 5 -12.05 3.79 -44.53
CA LEU A 5 -13.22 4.61 -44.14
C LEU A 5 -13.98 4.01 -42.91
N THR A 6 -14.90 4.62 -42.14
CA THR A 6 -15.86 5.78 -42.23
C THR A 6 -17.08 5.56 -43.15
N TRP A 7 -18.20 6.31 -43.12
CA TRP A 7 -18.84 7.23 -42.14
C TRP A 7 -20.21 6.57 -41.75
N PHE A 8 -21.39 7.12 -41.45
CA PHE A 8 -22.10 8.43 -41.28
C PHE A 8 -23.26 8.15 -40.27
N MET A 9 -24.14 9.03 -39.73
CA MET A 9 -24.22 10.42 -39.23
C MET A 9 -25.74 10.71 -39.00
N LEU A 10 -26.28 11.55 -38.12
CA LEU A 10 -25.88 12.28 -36.89
C LEU A 10 -27.21 12.47 -36.06
N ALA A 11 -27.52 13.39 -35.13
CA ALA A 11 -26.97 14.65 -34.59
C ALA A 11 -27.22 14.65 -33.06
N VAL A 12 -26.32 15.08 -32.17
CA VAL A 12 -25.66 16.39 -31.99
C VAL A 12 -26.58 17.48 -31.44
N GLY A 13 -26.36 17.77 -30.15
CA GLY A 13 -26.52 19.08 -29.51
C GLY A 13 -25.40 19.20 -28.47
N ILE A 14 -24.40 20.06 -28.71
CA ILE A 14 -23.16 20.13 -27.92
C ILE A 14 -23.14 21.37 -27.02
N GLN A 15 -22.35 21.27 -25.95
CA GLN A 15 -22.14 22.26 -24.89
C GLN A 15 -21.68 23.64 -25.38
N LEU A 16 -21.87 24.63 -24.50
CA LEU A 16 -21.48 26.03 -24.67
C LEU A 16 -20.24 26.37 -23.81
N SER A 17 -19.63 27.52 -24.17
CA SER A 17 -18.72 28.36 -23.36
C SER A 17 -17.21 28.05 -23.37
N ALA A 18 -16.47 28.99 -23.96
CA ALA A 18 -15.06 29.25 -23.68
C ALA A 18 -14.79 30.77 -23.80
N CYS A 19 -13.95 31.31 -22.90
CA CYS A 19 -13.22 32.58 -22.95
C CYS A 19 -13.98 33.92 -23.20
N GLY A 20 -13.72 34.91 -22.35
CA GLY A 20 -14.02 36.33 -22.55
C GLY A 20 -13.28 37.16 -21.50
N ASN A 21 -12.63 38.26 -21.90
CA ASN A 21 -11.71 39.02 -21.04
C ASN A 21 -11.85 40.53 -21.33
N GLU A 22 -12.41 41.29 -20.38
CA GLU A 22 -12.49 42.76 -20.37
C GLU A 22 -12.21 43.19 -18.91
N SER A 23 -11.28 44.08 -18.55
CA SER A 23 -10.87 45.40 -19.07
C SER A 23 -11.88 46.52 -18.81
N ILE A 24 -11.59 47.34 -17.80
CA ILE A 24 -12.26 48.63 -17.50
C ILE A 24 -11.13 49.65 -17.33
N ALA A 25 -11.29 50.87 -17.88
CA ALA A 25 -10.20 51.85 -17.97
C ALA A 25 -10.59 53.26 -17.47
N ASP A 26 -9.58 53.92 -16.90
CA ASP A 26 -9.31 55.37 -16.77
C ASP A 26 -10.32 56.35 -16.13
N GLY A 27 -9.80 57.25 -15.28
CA GLY A 27 -10.60 58.29 -14.60
C GLY A 27 -9.88 59.07 -13.47
N LEU A 28 -8.76 59.74 -13.75
CA LEU A 28 -8.09 60.77 -12.90
C LEU A 28 -8.19 62.15 -13.62
N PRO A 29 -7.75 63.31 -13.07
CA PRO A 29 -7.22 63.71 -11.74
C PRO A 29 -8.10 64.91 -11.18
N PRO A 30 -7.64 66.01 -10.51
CA PRO A 30 -6.36 66.34 -9.82
C PRO A 30 -6.46 67.07 -8.43
N GLU A 31 -5.28 67.22 -7.79
CA GLU A 31 -4.82 68.37 -6.95
C GLU A 31 -5.49 68.69 -5.58
N ALA A 32 -4.82 69.29 -4.58
CA ALA A 32 -3.48 69.90 -4.51
C ALA A 32 -2.79 69.79 -3.12
N SER A 33 -1.48 70.10 -3.06
CA SER A 33 -0.65 70.44 -1.87
C SER A 33 -0.32 69.29 -0.89
N ALA A 34 0.82 69.26 -0.17
CA ALA A 34 1.98 70.18 -0.05
C ALA A 34 3.31 69.38 0.12
N PRO A 35 4.51 70.01 0.02
CA PRO A 35 5.79 69.32 -0.13
C PRO A 35 6.62 69.11 1.16
N ASP A 36 7.85 68.66 0.92
CA ASP A 36 8.87 67.99 1.73
C ASP A 36 9.55 68.75 2.91
N ASP A 37 10.22 67.93 3.74
CA ASP A 37 11.31 68.14 4.71
C ASP A 37 11.41 69.40 5.60
N SER A 38 11.41 69.19 6.92
CA SER A 38 12.51 69.68 7.79
C SER A 38 12.46 69.14 9.23
N ALA A 39 13.53 68.46 9.64
CA ALA A 39 14.04 68.32 11.01
C ALA A 39 13.06 67.93 12.15
N LEU A 40 13.00 66.64 12.47
CA LEU A 40 12.72 66.17 13.84
C LEU A 40 14.04 65.71 14.50
N PRO A 41 14.25 66.01 15.80
CA PRO A 41 15.51 65.70 16.47
C PRO A 41 15.67 64.19 16.71
N VAL A 42 16.92 63.72 16.67
CA VAL A 42 17.30 62.37 17.10
C VAL A 42 16.88 62.19 18.56
N GLN A 43 15.91 61.31 18.83
CA GLN A 43 15.69 60.82 20.18
C GLN A 43 16.88 59.92 20.54
N ALA A 44 17.59 60.28 21.62
CA ALA A 44 18.62 59.42 22.16
C ALA A 44 18.02 58.07 22.56
N GLU A 45 18.73 56.98 22.25
CA GLU A 45 18.32 55.65 22.72
C GLU A 45 18.29 55.63 24.26
N ALA A 46 17.33 54.90 24.83
CA ALA A 46 17.15 54.84 26.27
C ALA A 46 18.38 54.22 26.94
N VAL A 47 19.07 55.00 27.78
CA VAL A 47 20.18 54.51 28.59
C VAL A 47 19.64 53.48 29.58
N ASP A 48 20.12 52.24 29.46
CA ASP A 48 19.70 51.10 30.25
C ASP A 48 20.11 51.30 31.73
N GLU A 49 19.13 51.55 32.61
CA GLU A 49 19.33 51.91 34.03
C GLU A 49 19.97 50.75 34.81
N GLY A 50 21.31 50.77 34.85
CA GLY A 50 22.12 49.69 35.41
C GLY A 50 23.36 49.35 34.59
N SER A 51 23.58 49.98 33.43
CA SER A 51 24.83 49.86 32.66
C SER A 51 25.84 50.96 32.98
N THR A 52 27.13 50.74 32.70
CA THR A 52 28.15 51.81 32.72
C THR A 52 29.07 51.71 31.50
N THR A 53 29.10 52.79 30.71
CA THR A 53 29.89 52.87 29.47
C THR A 53 31.36 53.17 29.78
N LEU A 54 32.25 52.36 29.23
CA LEU A 54 33.70 52.60 29.19
C LEU A 54 34.04 53.51 28.01
N TYR A 55 33.47 53.23 26.83
CA TYR A 55 33.71 53.96 25.59
C TYR A 55 32.56 53.78 24.58
N GLU A 56 32.07 54.88 24.00
CA GLU A 56 31.19 54.93 22.81
C GLU A 56 31.78 55.99 21.85
N ASP A 57 31.16 57.14 21.57
CA ASP A 57 31.83 58.22 20.80
C ASP A 57 33.07 58.84 21.50
N ALA A 58 33.23 58.58 22.80
CA ALA A 58 34.33 59.00 23.66
C ALA A 58 34.43 58.09 24.89
N LEU A 59 35.50 58.25 25.69
CA LEU A 59 35.60 57.62 27.02
C LEU A 59 34.43 58.06 27.93
N GLY A 60 33.88 57.12 28.68
CA GLY A 60 32.81 57.38 29.64
C GLY A 60 33.30 58.17 30.88
N PRO A 61 32.39 58.75 31.68
CA PRO A 61 32.76 59.52 32.86
C PRO A 61 33.68 58.74 33.82
N GLY A 62 34.80 59.36 34.21
CA GLY A 62 35.79 58.77 35.11
C GLY A 62 36.77 57.77 34.48
N TRP A 63 36.55 57.33 33.24
CA TRP A 63 37.46 56.44 32.53
C TRP A 63 38.62 57.20 31.88
N VAL A 64 39.81 56.61 31.95
CA VAL A 64 41.05 57.15 31.39
C VAL A 64 41.73 56.06 30.56
N ASP A 65 42.21 56.43 29.38
CA ASP A 65 43.04 55.55 28.54
C ASP A 65 44.45 55.39 29.13
N TRP A 66 44.80 54.15 29.47
CA TRP A 66 46.13 53.71 29.92
C TRP A 66 46.66 52.60 28.99
N SER A 67 46.22 52.56 27.73
CA SER A 67 46.59 51.52 26.75
C SER A 67 48.07 51.52 26.38
N TRP A 68 48.64 50.33 26.19
CA TRP A 68 50.02 50.15 25.69
C TRP A 68 50.08 49.52 24.28
N ALA A 69 48.92 49.38 23.62
CA ALA A 69 48.80 49.14 22.19
C ALA A 69 48.76 50.46 21.40
N THR A 70 49.25 50.46 20.15
CA THR A 70 49.12 51.60 19.23
C THR A 70 47.67 51.74 18.80
N HIS A 71 47.01 52.83 19.18
CA HIS A 71 45.56 52.98 19.02
C HIS A 71 45.15 54.43 18.71
N ASN A 72 43.86 54.62 18.36
CA ASN A 72 43.21 55.92 18.18
C ASN A 72 41.77 55.84 18.72
N LEU A 73 41.44 56.68 19.72
CA LEU A 73 40.12 56.78 20.36
C LEU A 73 39.10 57.61 19.56
N ALA A 74 39.43 58.03 18.34
CA ALA A 74 38.58 58.84 17.47
C ALA A 74 38.66 58.36 16.01
N ALA A 75 38.64 57.04 15.78
CA ALA A 75 38.60 56.49 14.43
C ALA A 75 37.16 56.58 13.88
N THR A 76 37.00 57.18 12.70
CA THR A 76 35.67 57.42 12.08
C THR A 76 35.27 56.35 11.05
N SER A 77 36.09 55.31 10.86
CA SER A 77 35.75 54.15 10.04
C SER A 77 36.65 52.93 10.33
N PRO A 78 36.09 51.70 10.43
CA PRO A 78 34.67 51.42 10.59
C PRO A 78 34.17 51.91 11.96
N VAL A 79 32.87 52.15 12.07
CA VAL A 79 32.15 52.47 13.32
C VAL A 79 30.94 51.52 13.41
N ALA A 80 30.49 51.17 14.62
CA ALA A 80 29.33 50.32 14.87
C ALA A 80 28.12 51.13 15.35
N SER A 81 28.35 52.16 16.16
CA SER A 81 27.34 53.11 16.67
C SER A 81 27.92 54.51 16.82
N GLY A 82 27.08 55.55 16.74
CA GLY A 82 27.55 56.93 16.82
C GLY A 82 28.42 57.35 15.63
N SER A 83 29.56 58.01 15.91
CA SER A 83 30.44 58.63 14.92
C SER A 83 31.93 58.26 15.03
N ARG A 84 32.33 57.57 16.12
CA ARG A 84 33.72 57.23 16.45
C ARG A 84 33.82 55.85 17.09
N ALA A 85 34.94 55.20 16.88
CA ALA A 85 35.30 53.93 17.50
C ALA A 85 36.81 53.90 17.89
N VAL A 86 37.22 52.97 18.76
CA VAL A 86 38.65 52.74 19.06
C VAL A 86 39.26 51.84 17.99
N SER A 87 40.14 52.36 17.14
CA SER A 87 41.01 51.49 16.32
C SER A 87 42.31 51.18 17.05
N ALA A 88 42.78 49.93 16.98
CA ALA A 88 43.99 49.48 17.67
C ALA A 88 44.77 48.45 16.84
N THR A 89 46.10 48.59 16.84
CA THR A 89 47.06 47.58 16.35
C THR A 89 47.73 46.95 17.56
N PHE A 90 47.68 45.62 17.66
CA PHE A 90 48.31 44.92 18.77
C PHE A 90 49.65 44.31 18.34
N GLY A 91 50.71 44.62 19.07
CA GLY A 91 51.95 43.84 19.08
C GLY A 91 51.89 42.71 20.12
N PRO A 92 52.96 41.91 20.24
CA PRO A 92 53.03 40.81 21.20
C PRO A 92 52.71 41.29 22.62
N TRP A 93 51.65 40.74 23.22
CA TRP A 93 51.17 41.09 24.56
C TRP A 93 50.78 42.57 24.77
N THR A 94 50.60 43.37 23.71
CA THR A 94 50.07 44.74 23.88
C THR A 94 48.57 44.71 24.15
N GLY A 95 48.04 45.76 24.78
CA GLY A 95 46.61 45.83 25.11
C GLY A 95 46.02 47.23 25.05
N LEU A 96 44.73 47.29 24.75
CA LEU A 96 43.87 48.40 25.13
C LEU A 96 43.57 48.26 26.63
N TYR A 97 43.64 49.35 27.39
CA TYR A 97 43.36 49.32 28.81
C TYR A 97 42.72 50.63 29.27
N PHE A 98 41.50 50.48 29.79
CA PHE A 98 40.72 51.58 30.35
C PHE A 98 40.80 51.47 31.87
N HIS A 99 41.26 52.53 32.54
CA HIS A 99 41.37 52.62 33.99
C HIS A 99 40.31 53.58 34.54
N HIS A 100 39.78 53.31 35.73
CA HIS A 100 38.81 54.15 36.45
C HIS A 100 39.16 54.15 37.95
N PRO A 101 38.97 55.26 38.71
CA PRO A 101 39.22 55.31 40.16
C PRO A 101 38.39 54.38 41.07
N GLY A 102 37.69 53.37 40.52
CA GLY A 102 36.80 52.47 41.23
C GLY A 102 35.38 52.43 40.64
N VAL A 103 34.97 51.26 40.12
CA VAL A 103 33.62 50.97 39.61
C VAL A 103 33.06 49.79 40.38
N SER A 104 31.85 49.94 40.94
CA SER A 104 31.13 48.84 41.57
C SER A 104 30.56 47.89 40.52
N THR A 105 30.84 46.60 40.67
CA THR A 105 30.26 45.52 39.82
C THR A 105 29.01 44.89 40.41
N SER A 106 28.48 45.44 41.51
CA SER A 106 27.25 44.97 42.13
C SER A 106 26.07 45.10 41.18
N GLY A 107 25.50 43.97 40.75
CA GLY A 107 24.39 43.92 39.77
C GLY A 107 24.84 43.87 38.30
N LEU A 108 26.13 44.01 38.00
CA LEU A 108 26.68 43.89 36.64
C LEU A 108 27.07 42.43 36.35
N GLU A 109 26.88 41.97 35.11
CA GLU A 109 27.09 40.56 34.73
C GLU A 109 28.08 40.36 33.59
N PHE A 110 28.21 41.31 32.65
CA PHE A 110 29.15 41.22 31.53
C PHE A 110 29.94 42.52 31.32
N LEU A 111 31.18 42.36 30.84
CA LEU A 111 31.80 43.29 29.91
C LEU A 111 31.23 43.00 28.51
N GLU A 112 30.61 44.00 27.89
CA GLU A 112 30.09 43.95 26.53
C GLU A 112 30.84 44.93 25.63
N PHE A 113 31.09 44.53 24.38
CA PHE A 113 31.61 45.40 23.33
C PHE A 113 31.28 44.84 21.95
N GLN A 114 31.34 45.70 20.94
CA GLN A 114 31.39 45.31 19.53
C GLN A 114 32.85 45.33 19.06
N VAL A 115 33.23 44.39 18.20
CA VAL A 115 34.59 44.32 17.63
C VAL A 115 34.56 43.93 16.15
N HIS A 116 35.28 44.70 15.34
CA HIS A 116 35.53 44.43 13.92
C HIS A 116 36.90 43.76 13.79
N GLY A 117 36.93 42.52 13.29
CA GLY A 117 38.14 41.71 13.22
C GLY A 117 39.23 42.18 12.23
N GLY A 118 38.99 43.27 11.50
CA GLY A 118 39.90 43.75 10.47
C GLY A 118 40.17 42.65 9.44
N ALA A 119 41.44 42.37 9.18
CA ALA A 119 41.85 41.29 8.27
C ALA A 119 41.91 39.88 8.92
N THR A 120 41.65 39.73 10.23
CA THR A 120 41.85 38.46 10.96
C THR A 120 40.55 37.84 11.46
N SER A 121 40.39 36.54 11.23
CA SER A 121 39.33 35.73 11.84
C SER A 121 39.90 34.97 13.05
N ASN A 122 39.12 34.85 14.13
CA ASN A 122 39.54 34.21 15.38
C ASN A 122 40.90 34.71 15.96
N PRO A 123 41.16 36.04 16.03
CA PRO A 123 42.38 36.60 16.63
C PRO A 123 42.54 36.15 18.09
N ALA A 124 43.78 36.04 18.57
CA ALA A 124 44.09 35.53 19.91
C ALA A 124 43.86 36.58 21.03
N LEU A 125 42.71 37.26 21.01
CA LEU A 125 42.37 38.27 22.01
C LEU A 125 41.89 37.66 23.33
N THR A 126 42.26 38.36 24.40
CA THR A 126 41.93 38.04 25.78
C THR A 126 41.48 39.29 26.54
N ALA A 127 40.76 39.09 27.63
CA ALA A 127 40.37 40.16 28.54
C ALA A 127 40.81 39.84 29.98
N TYR A 128 41.10 40.89 30.76
CA TYR A 128 41.17 40.82 32.22
C TYR A 128 40.66 42.13 32.84
N ALA A 129 40.31 42.09 34.11
CA ALA A 129 39.96 43.27 34.92
C ALA A 129 40.98 43.44 36.05
N THR A 130 41.07 44.63 36.64
CA THR A 130 41.95 44.92 37.77
C THR A 130 41.16 45.32 39.03
N VAL A 131 41.70 44.97 40.20
CA VAL A 131 41.15 45.30 41.52
C VAL A 131 42.31 45.64 42.47
N GLY A 132 42.37 46.86 42.98
CA GLY A 132 43.52 47.36 43.74
C GLY A 132 44.78 47.50 42.85
N ASN A 133 44.61 47.85 41.58
CA ASN A 133 45.61 47.78 40.52
C ASN A 133 46.23 46.37 40.30
N GLN A 134 45.62 45.30 40.85
CA GLN A 134 46.06 43.91 40.63
C GLN A 134 45.21 43.24 39.56
N ALA A 135 45.85 42.72 38.51
CA ALA A 135 45.18 41.99 37.44
C ALA A 135 44.51 40.70 37.93
N ARG A 136 43.30 40.44 37.44
CA ARG A 136 42.60 39.16 37.58
C ARG A 136 43.02 38.17 36.47
N PRO A 137 42.73 36.87 36.61
CA PRO A 137 43.10 35.88 35.60
C PRO A 137 42.53 36.20 34.21
N THR A 138 43.41 36.15 33.21
CA THR A 138 43.13 36.43 31.81
C THR A 138 42.19 35.39 31.18
N VAL A 139 41.16 35.82 30.45
CA VAL A 139 40.21 34.94 29.75
C VAL A 139 40.20 35.16 28.24
N SER A 140 40.08 34.11 27.44
CA SER A 140 39.91 34.22 25.98
C SER A 140 38.54 34.79 25.63
N ILE A 141 38.53 35.81 24.76
CA ILE A 141 37.33 36.55 24.35
C ILE A 141 36.44 35.73 23.41
N ASN A 142 37.03 35.03 22.44
CA ASN A 142 36.30 34.51 21.27
C ASN A 142 35.09 33.61 21.61
N ARG A 143 35.20 32.79 22.67
CA ARG A 143 34.10 31.92 23.14
C ARG A 143 32.87 32.67 23.65
N TYR A 144 33.00 33.96 23.91
CA TYR A 144 31.96 34.88 24.38
C TYR A 144 31.43 35.82 23.29
N CYS A 145 31.87 35.64 22.04
CA CYS A 145 31.43 36.43 20.89
C CYS A 145 30.35 35.72 20.06
N ASP A 146 29.59 36.49 19.28
CA ASP A 146 28.49 35.99 18.44
C ASP A 146 28.97 35.02 17.35
N GLY A 147 28.66 33.73 17.58
CA GLY A 147 29.13 32.60 16.76
C GLY A 147 30.36 31.88 17.31
N GLY A 148 30.88 32.30 18.47
CA GLY A 148 32.05 31.70 19.13
C GLY A 148 33.41 32.12 18.55
N THR A 149 33.43 33.16 17.70
CA THR A 149 34.64 33.73 17.10
C THR A 149 34.39 35.19 16.70
N ILE A 150 35.41 36.04 16.85
CA ILE A 150 35.47 37.32 16.14
C ILE A 150 35.71 37.04 14.65
N LYS A 151 35.05 37.78 13.76
CA LYS A 151 35.05 37.57 12.30
C LYS A 151 35.93 38.60 11.60
N ALA A 152 36.69 38.17 10.60
CA ALA A 152 37.34 39.09 9.67
C ALA A 152 36.30 39.91 8.91
N GLY A 153 36.57 41.19 8.67
CA GLY A 153 35.75 42.07 7.82
C GLY A 153 34.35 42.40 8.35
N ALA A 154 33.97 42.00 9.56
CA ALA A 154 32.62 42.19 10.10
C ALA A 154 32.61 42.50 11.60
N TRP A 155 31.64 43.32 12.01
CA TRP A 155 31.32 43.54 13.42
C TRP A 155 30.83 42.24 14.08
N THR A 156 31.29 42.01 15.30
CA THR A 156 30.90 40.88 16.15
C THR A 156 30.68 41.40 17.57
N ARG A 157 29.52 41.16 18.18
CA ARG A 157 29.27 41.47 19.59
C ARG A 157 29.93 40.41 20.47
N CYS A 158 30.50 40.82 21.61
CA CYS A 158 31.10 39.94 22.62
C CYS A 158 30.59 40.31 24.02
N ARG A 159 30.22 39.31 24.84
CA ARG A 159 29.69 39.46 26.20
C ARG A 159 30.49 38.61 27.20
N VAL A 160 31.61 39.14 27.69
CA VAL A 160 32.53 38.44 28.60
C VAL A 160 31.99 38.52 30.05
N PRO A 161 31.65 37.40 30.71
CA PRO A 161 31.06 37.43 32.05
C PRO A 161 32.01 37.98 33.11
N LEU A 162 31.51 38.80 34.03
CA LEU A 162 32.28 39.27 35.20
C LEU A 162 32.65 38.12 36.15
N THR A 163 31.88 37.02 36.14
CA THR A 163 32.25 35.74 36.77
C THR A 163 33.53 35.14 36.18
N ALA A 164 33.75 35.29 34.86
CA ALA A 164 34.94 34.79 34.19
C ALA A 164 36.15 35.72 34.42
N LEU A 165 35.92 37.03 34.45
CA LEU A 165 36.92 38.05 34.81
C LEU A 165 37.22 38.10 36.32
N ASN A 166 36.53 37.28 37.14
CA ASN A 166 36.66 37.20 38.59
C ASN A 166 36.48 38.56 39.31
N VAL A 167 35.47 39.32 38.89
CA VAL A 167 35.09 40.65 39.41
C VAL A 167 33.57 40.78 39.60
N VAL A 168 32.95 39.84 40.32
CA VAL A 168 31.52 39.94 40.72
C VAL A 168 31.42 40.53 42.11
N ASN A 169 30.55 41.54 42.30
CA ASN A 169 30.31 42.21 43.58
C ASN A 169 31.58 42.78 44.26
N VAL A 170 32.48 43.32 43.44
CA VAL A 170 33.71 44.04 43.88
C VAL A 170 33.74 45.47 43.32
N THR A 171 34.58 46.32 43.90
CA THR A 171 35.05 47.54 43.23
C THR A 171 36.28 47.19 42.39
N MET A 172 36.21 47.43 41.07
CA MET A 172 37.32 47.25 40.12
C MET A 172 37.85 48.60 39.63
N ASP A 173 39.10 48.64 39.17
CA ASP A 173 39.76 49.88 38.73
C ASP A 173 40.23 49.88 37.27
N GLY A 174 39.95 48.82 36.51
CA GLY A 174 40.26 48.81 35.08
C GLY A 174 39.88 47.54 34.34
N ILE A 175 39.85 47.63 33.01
CA ILE A 175 39.61 46.52 32.07
C ILE A 175 40.59 46.61 30.91
N ALA A 176 41.26 45.48 30.63
CA ALA A 176 42.16 45.31 29.51
C ALA A 176 41.56 44.38 28.45
N ILE A 177 41.80 44.71 27.17
CA ILE A 177 41.67 43.81 26.03
C ILE A 177 43.08 43.66 25.44
N GLN A 178 43.65 42.46 25.55
CA GLN A 178 45.07 42.19 25.31
C GLN A 178 45.27 41.06 24.29
N GLU A 179 46.31 41.17 23.47
CA GLU A 179 46.84 40.07 22.66
C GLU A 179 47.41 38.97 23.58
N GLY A 180 46.96 37.73 23.41
CA GLY A 180 47.19 36.63 24.35
C GLY A 180 48.03 35.46 23.82
N ALA A 181 48.74 35.62 22.70
CA ALA A 181 49.56 34.57 22.08
C ALA A 181 50.98 35.02 21.68
N GLY A 182 51.39 36.25 21.99
CA GLY A 182 52.72 36.81 21.71
C GLY A 182 52.93 37.16 20.24
N ARG A 183 51.91 37.72 19.57
CA ARG A 183 51.87 37.94 18.12
C ARG A 183 51.52 39.38 17.76
N ASN A 184 51.82 39.77 16.53
CA ASN A 184 51.20 40.96 15.93
C ASN A 184 49.79 40.59 15.43
N LEU A 185 48.81 41.46 15.72
CA LEU A 185 47.49 41.46 15.10
C LEU A 185 47.36 42.71 14.19
N PRO A 186 46.62 42.64 13.08
CA PRO A 186 46.34 43.82 12.26
C PRO A 186 45.44 44.81 13.03
N VAL A 187 45.21 45.99 12.42
CA VAL A 187 44.21 46.94 12.93
C VAL A 187 42.86 46.24 13.12
N MET A 188 42.36 46.30 14.34
CA MET A 188 41.00 45.94 14.73
C MET A 188 40.30 47.18 15.29
N THR A 189 38.98 47.19 15.27
CA THR A 189 38.19 48.32 15.81
C THR A 189 37.22 47.83 16.88
N PHE A 190 37.08 48.59 17.96
CA PHE A 190 36.23 48.29 19.11
C PHE A 190 35.26 49.45 19.36
N ASP A 191 34.03 49.11 19.73
CA ASP A 191 32.93 50.06 19.87
C ASP A 191 31.93 49.56 20.94
N SER A 192 31.03 50.42 21.42
CA SER A 192 30.04 50.14 22.46
C SER A 192 30.58 49.41 23.70
N VAL A 193 31.75 49.83 24.20
CA VAL A 193 32.44 49.17 25.30
C VAL A 193 31.75 49.57 26.61
N ARG A 194 31.13 48.62 27.30
CA ARG A 194 30.34 48.87 28.52
C ARG A 194 30.33 47.68 29.47
N LEU A 195 30.04 47.93 30.74
CA LEU A 195 29.54 46.90 31.65
C LEU A 195 28.01 46.93 31.65
N GLY A 196 27.38 45.76 31.66
CA GLY A 196 25.93 45.61 31.64
C GLY A 196 25.43 44.40 32.42
N THR A 197 24.12 44.38 32.65
CA THR A 197 23.38 43.33 33.37
C THR A 197 23.04 42.15 32.44
N ALA A 198 22.53 41.03 32.98
CA ALA A 198 21.80 40.04 32.19
C ALA A 198 20.30 40.18 32.43
N THR A 199 19.54 40.26 31.33
CA THR A 199 18.07 40.17 31.41
C THR A 199 17.55 38.74 31.51
N LEU A 200 18.42 37.72 31.38
CA LEU A 200 18.06 36.29 31.36
C LEU A 200 19.16 35.38 31.93
N SER A 201 18.78 34.51 32.88
CA SER A 201 19.60 33.40 33.37
C SER A 201 19.72 32.25 32.34
N ALA A 202 20.80 31.47 32.41
CA ALA A 202 20.95 30.27 31.58
C ALA A 202 19.87 29.21 31.90
N PRO A 203 19.25 28.57 30.89
CA PRO A 203 18.27 27.49 31.10
C PRO A 203 18.82 26.34 31.95
N SER A 204 18.03 25.93 32.96
CA SER A 204 18.37 24.84 33.87
C SER A 204 17.61 23.55 33.54
N GLY A 205 18.02 22.43 34.15
CA GLY A 205 17.29 21.16 34.04
C GLY A 205 17.28 20.51 32.65
N LEU A 206 18.17 20.93 31.73
CA LEU A 206 18.29 20.34 30.40
C LEU A 206 18.54 18.82 30.48
N LYS A 207 17.73 18.07 29.74
CA LYS A 207 17.86 16.61 29.56
C LYS A 207 17.82 16.28 28.07
N ALA A 208 18.49 15.21 27.69
CA ALA A 208 18.46 14.66 26.34
C ALA A 208 18.16 13.15 26.40
N VAL A 209 17.22 12.68 25.57
CA VAL A 209 16.76 11.29 25.53
C VAL A 209 16.84 10.80 24.08
N ALA A 210 17.62 9.75 23.84
CA ALA A 210 17.84 9.21 22.50
C ALA A 210 16.97 7.99 22.19
N SER A 211 16.39 8.00 20.98
CA SER A 211 15.82 6.83 20.31
C SER A 211 16.81 6.26 19.29
N ALA A 212 16.32 5.51 18.29
CA ALA A 212 17.10 5.10 17.12
C ALA A 212 17.01 6.10 15.94
N THR A 213 16.14 7.10 16.03
CA THR A 213 15.82 8.04 14.93
C THR A 213 15.87 9.52 15.33
N ASP A 214 15.99 9.83 16.62
CA ASP A 214 15.99 11.20 17.14
C ASP A 214 16.67 11.32 18.51
N VAL A 215 16.87 12.57 18.93
CA VAL A 215 17.08 12.97 20.32
C VAL A 215 16.00 13.97 20.72
N SER A 216 15.24 13.66 21.77
CA SER A 216 14.32 14.59 22.42
C SER A 216 15.01 15.36 23.55
N LEU A 217 14.82 16.67 23.59
CA LEU A 217 15.33 17.59 24.61
C LEU A 217 14.19 18.20 25.42
N THR A 218 14.43 18.41 26.72
CA THR A 218 13.51 19.12 27.64
C THR A 218 14.31 19.98 28.61
N TRP A 219 13.87 21.19 28.94
CA TRP A 219 14.51 22.07 29.94
C TRP A 219 13.47 22.85 30.77
N ASN A 220 13.93 23.52 31.82
CA ASN A 220 13.10 24.41 32.64
C ASN A 220 12.93 25.78 31.97
N SER A 221 11.78 26.42 32.16
CA SER A 221 11.56 27.79 31.70
C SER A 221 12.41 28.81 32.47
N VAL A 222 12.86 29.85 31.76
CA VAL A 222 13.57 31.01 32.31
C VAL A 222 12.59 32.18 32.41
N SER A 223 12.57 32.87 33.55
CA SER A 223 11.73 34.06 33.73
C SER A 223 12.16 35.18 32.77
N GLY A 224 11.20 35.90 32.19
CA GLY A 224 11.45 36.95 31.19
C GLY A 224 11.78 36.46 29.77
N ALA A 225 11.95 35.15 29.55
CA ALA A 225 12.26 34.61 28.22
C ALA A 225 11.03 34.60 27.29
N THR A 226 11.17 35.21 26.11
CA THR A 226 10.19 35.11 25.02
C THR A 226 10.43 33.90 24.11
N GLY A 227 11.60 33.26 24.21
CA GLY A 227 11.87 31.97 23.57
C GLY A 227 13.24 31.39 23.93
N TYR A 228 13.63 30.32 23.23
CA TYR A 228 14.86 29.57 23.47
C TYR A 228 15.55 29.19 22.16
N HIS A 229 16.88 29.09 22.16
CA HIS A 229 17.64 28.54 21.05
C HIS A 229 18.38 27.26 21.46
N VAL A 230 18.29 26.23 20.61
CA VAL A 230 18.98 24.95 20.80
C VAL A 230 20.27 24.93 20.01
N TYR A 231 21.32 24.40 20.61
CA TYR A 231 22.64 24.22 20.03
C TYR A 231 23.07 22.75 20.07
N ARG A 232 23.89 22.33 19.09
CA ARG A 232 24.46 20.97 19.01
C ARG A 232 25.96 21.01 18.67
N ALA A 233 26.74 20.15 19.32
CA ALA A 233 28.12 19.81 18.97
C ALA A 233 28.28 18.28 18.88
N THR A 234 29.41 17.81 18.33
CA THR A 234 29.81 16.38 18.30
C THR A 234 30.74 15.99 19.45
N SER A 235 31.19 16.94 20.26
CA SER A 235 31.99 16.71 21.46
C SER A 235 31.67 17.77 22.52
N GLN A 236 31.96 17.47 23.80
CA GLN A 236 31.63 18.34 24.93
C GLN A 236 32.21 19.76 24.81
N THR A 237 33.45 19.85 24.30
CA THR A 237 34.24 21.09 24.14
C THR A 237 34.29 21.59 22.70
N GLY A 238 33.56 20.97 21.77
CA GLY A 238 33.55 21.33 20.35
C GLY A 238 32.71 22.57 20.03
N THR A 239 32.71 22.96 18.75
CA THR A 239 31.90 24.09 18.26
C THR A 239 30.40 23.76 18.31
N TYR A 240 29.65 24.55 19.05
CA TYR A 240 28.18 24.41 19.18
C TYR A 240 27.47 25.20 18.08
N THR A 241 26.85 24.50 17.12
CA THR A 241 26.05 25.10 16.04
C THR A 241 24.59 25.26 16.45
N LYS A 242 23.98 26.42 16.21
CA LYS A 242 22.55 26.67 16.46
C LYS A 242 21.70 25.76 15.55
N ARG A 243 20.68 25.08 16.10
CA ARG A 243 19.76 24.15 15.41
C ARG A 243 18.38 24.74 15.14
N THR A 244 18.09 25.88 15.76
CA THR A 244 16.81 26.60 15.71
C THR A 244 17.04 27.97 15.08
N THR A 245 16.49 28.24 13.90
CA THR A 245 16.64 29.55 13.22
C THR A 245 15.81 30.63 13.90
N THR A 246 14.57 30.33 14.29
CA THR A 246 13.74 31.15 15.19
C THR A 246 13.85 30.67 16.64
N PRO A 247 13.57 31.51 17.65
CA PRO A 247 13.41 31.06 19.03
C PRO A 247 12.20 30.13 19.19
N LEU A 248 12.37 29.05 19.96
CA LEU A 248 11.29 28.17 20.36
C LEU A 248 10.53 28.79 21.55
N THR A 249 9.21 28.84 21.51
CA THR A 249 8.38 29.28 22.66
C THR A 249 8.23 28.17 23.72
N ASN A 250 8.28 26.91 23.31
CA ASN A 250 8.18 25.73 24.19
C ASN A 250 9.56 25.33 24.75
N THR A 251 9.59 24.74 25.95
CA THR A 251 10.83 24.25 26.60
C THR A 251 11.24 22.83 26.16
N THR A 252 10.95 22.47 24.91
CA THR A 252 11.17 21.13 24.34
C THR A 252 11.62 21.21 22.89
N TYR A 253 12.47 20.27 22.46
CA TYR A 253 12.90 20.14 21.06
C TYR A 253 13.09 18.66 20.67
N ARG A 254 12.99 18.34 19.37
CA ARG A 254 13.26 17.00 18.84
C ARG A 254 14.19 17.11 17.65
N ASP A 255 15.41 16.63 17.80
CA ASP A 255 16.40 16.57 16.74
C ASP A 255 16.27 15.25 15.97
N THR A 256 15.66 15.29 14.79
CA THR A 256 15.57 14.16 13.85
C THR A 256 16.76 14.09 12.88
N SER A 257 17.72 15.01 12.98
CA SER A 257 18.87 15.12 12.07
C SER A 257 20.12 14.45 12.62
N VAL A 258 19.93 13.27 13.21
CA VAL A 258 20.93 12.53 14.01
C VAL A 258 21.22 11.17 13.39
N THR A 259 22.47 10.70 13.49
CA THR A 259 22.90 9.41 12.93
C THR A 259 22.91 8.32 14.02
N ALA A 260 22.37 7.14 13.73
CA ALA A 260 22.38 6.00 14.64
C ALA A 260 23.81 5.62 15.07
N GLY A 261 24.01 5.37 16.37
CA GLY A 261 25.33 5.10 16.96
C GLY A 261 26.18 6.35 17.26
N ALA A 262 25.85 7.53 16.74
CA ALA A 262 26.60 8.75 17.02
C ALA A 262 26.23 9.36 18.39
N THR A 263 27.18 10.05 19.02
CA THR A 263 26.95 10.85 20.23
C THR A 263 26.96 12.33 19.89
N TYR A 264 25.95 13.05 20.36
CA TYR A 264 25.83 14.50 20.23
C TYR A 264 25.77 15.16 21.60
N TRP A 265 26.21 16.41 21.67
CA TRP A 265 26.15 17.27 22.85
C TRP A 265 25.23 18.45 22.57
N TYR A 266 24.32 18.74 23.49
CA TYR A 266 23.28 19.77 23.34
C TYR A 266 23.34 20.79 24.47
N ALA A 267 23.11 22.06 24.13
CA ALA A 267 22.97 23.16 25.08
C ALA A 267 21.82 24.08 24.62
N VAL A 268 21.21 24.82 25.55
CA VAL A 268 20.08 25.70 25.27
C VAL A 268 20.29 27.07 25.91
N SER A 269 19.98 28.15 25.20
CA SER A 269 19.94 29.54 25.69
C SER A 269 18.50 30.06 25.75
N ALA A 270 18.26 31.07 26.58
CA ALA A 270 17.02 31.84 26.59
C ALA A 270 17.17 33.13 25.75
N VAL A 271 16.06 33.66 25.23
CA VAL A 271 15.99 34.86 24.38
C VAL A 271 14.88 35.78 24.90
N SER A 272 15.10 37.09 24.90
CA SER A 272 14.12 38.14 25.19
C SER A 272 14.25 39.29 24.17
N ALA A 273 13.46 40.36 24.33
CA ALA A 273 13.68 41.61 23.59
C ALA A 273 15.07 42.22 23.84
N GLY A 274 15.67 42.00 25.01
CA GLY A 274 17.05 42.39 25.34
C GLY A 274 18.14 41.46 24.76
N GLY A 275 17.77 40.50 23.91
CA GLY A 275 18.71 39.60 23.22
C GLY A 275 18.82 38.20 23.82
N GLU A 276 19.90 37.50 23.45
CA GLU A 276 20.16 36.11 23.83
C GLU A 276 21.03 36.03 25.10
N GLY A 277 20.58 35.21 26.06
CA GLY A 277 21.27 34.93 27.32
C GLY A 277 22.28 33.79 27.22
N LEU A 278 22.93 33.48 28.34
CA LEU A 278 23.91 32.39 28.40
C LEU A 278 23.30 31.01 28.09
N ARG A 279 24.12 30.13 27.51
CA ARG A 279 23.77 28.73 27.28
C ARG A 279 23.84 27.93 28.58
N SER A 280 22.96 26.95 28.71
CA SER A 280 22.98 25.92 29.74
C SER A 280 24.30 25.16 29.77
N THR A 281 24.58 24.49 30.89
CA THR A 281 25.51 23.35 30.90
C THR A 281 25.09 22.34 29.82
N PRO A 282 26.02 21.82 28.99
CA PRO A 282 25.65 20.89 27.93
C PRO A 282 25.42 19.48 28.47
N VAL A 283 24.51 18.75 27.82
CA VAL A 283 24.24 17.32 28.08
C VAL A 283 24.47 16.50 26.81
N SER A 284 24.88 15.23 26.96
CA SER A 284 25.12 14.32 25.85
C SER A 284 23.97 13.34 25.63
N ALA A 285 23.85 12.86 24.39
CA ALA A 285 22.96 11.77 24.00
C ALA A 285 23.58 10.93 22.89
N THR A 286 23.63 9.61 23.10
CA THR A 286 24.08 8.64 22.09
C THR A 286 22.87 8.02 21.41
N VAL A 287 22.74 8.22 20.10
CA VAL A 287 21.64 7.66 19.30
C VAL A 287 21.78 6.14 19.31
N LYS A 288 20.71 5.44 19.67
CA LYS A 288 20.73 3.98 19.77
C LYS A 288 20.88 3.37 18.37
N PRO A 289 21.76 2.38 18.16
CA PRO A 289 21.71 1.58 16.94
C PRO A 289 20.32 0.96 16.79
N PRO A 290 19.77 0.83 15.57
CA PRO A 290 18.55 0.04 15.35
C PRO A 290 18.83 -1.41 15.76
N GLN A 291 18.26 -1.84 16.87
CA GLN A 291 18.38 -3.23 17.30
C GLN A 291 17.66 -4.14 16.29
N PRO A 292 18.24 -5.30 15.92
CA PRO A 292 17.51 -6.32 15.17
C PRO A 292 16.29 -6.76 15.98
N GLN A 293 15.11 -6.24 15.64
CA GLN A 293 13.90 -6.61 16.34
C GLN A 293 13.54 -8.05 15.98
N VAL A 294 13.45 -8.94 16.97
CA VAL A 294 12.96 -10.29 16.75
C VAL A 294 11.55 -10.21 16.16
N ALA A 295 11.38 -10.83 15.00
CA ALA A 295 10.11 -10.97 14.32
C ALA A 295 9.87 -12.44 13.99
N ILE A 296 8.60 -12.83 13.92
CA ILE A 296 8.19 -14.20 13.62
C ILE A 296 6.98 -14.18 12.70
N SER A 297 6.98 -15.05 11.69
CA SER A 297 5.83 -15.33 10.83
C SER A 297 5.49 -16.81 10.85
N VAL A 298 4.27 -17.15 10.41
CA VAL A 298 3.79 -18.53 10.28
C VAL A 298 3.16 -18.74 8.90
N THR A 299 3.48 -19.86 8.27
CA THR A 299 3.05 -20.21 6.91
C THR A 299 2.44 -21.61 6.91
N PRO A 300 1.19 -21.78 6.43
CA PRO A 300 0.27 -20.72 6.01
C PRO A 300 -0.28 -19.94 7.21
N THR A 301 -0.72 -18.70 6.99
CA THR A 301 -1.42 -17.90 8.02
C THR A 301 -2.86 -18.35 8.26
N SER A 302 -3.43 -19.18 7.38
CA SER A 302 -4.72 -19.82 7.60
C SER A 302 -4.82 -21.20 6.94
N ALA A 303 -5.75 -22.02 7.44
CA ALA A 303 -6.10 -23.31 6.85
C ALA A 303 -7.60 -23.60 7.03
N SER A 304 -8.17 -24.34 6.08
CA SER A 304 -9.43 -25.07 6.28
C SER A 304 -9.14 -26.56 6.31
N LEU A 305 -9.72 -27.29 7.25
CA LEU A 305 -9.50 -28.72 7.47
C LEU A 305 -10.80 -29.46 7.81
N ALA A 306 -10.85 -30.74 7.48
CA ALA A 306 -11.89 -31.65 7.97
C ALA A 306 -11.60 -32.09 9.42
N PRO A 307 -12.59 -32.60 10.17
CA PRO A 307 -12.39 -32.98 11.57
C PRO A 307 -11.43 -34.16 11.68
N GLY A 308 -10.37 -34.02 12.49
CA GLY A 308 -9.29 -35.01 12.58
C GLY A 308 -8.22 -34.96 11.47
N ALA A 309 -8.33 -34.08 10.47
CA ALA A 309 -7.31 -33.95 9.42
C ALA A 309 -6.07 -33.18 9.90
N SER A 310 -4.91 -33.44 9.27
CA SER A 310 -3.62 -32.85 9.67
C SER A 310 -3.03 -31.92 8.60
N ARG A 311 -2.23 -30.94 9.03
CA ARG A 311 -1.49 -30.02 8.16
C ARG A 311 -0.22 -29.51 8.83
N THR A 312 0.86 -29.39 8.07
CA THR A 312 2.10 -28.78 8.55
C THR A 312 2.04 -27.26 8.45
N PHE A 313 2.48 -26.59 9.52
CA PHE A 313 2.78 -25.17 9.57
C PHE A 313 4.30 -25.00 9.76
N SER A 314 4.88 -24.07 9.03
CA SER A 314 6.27 -23.64 9.21
C SER A 314 6.29 -22.25 9.84
N ALA A 315 7.32 -21.94 10.63
CA ALA A 315 7.53 -20.60 11.18
C ALA A 315 8.92 -20.09 10.84
N THR A 316 9.03 -18.79 10.57
CA THR A 316 10.30 -18.12 10.25
C THR A 316 10.57 -17.06 11.29
N VAL A 317 11.71 -17.14 11.97
CA VAL A 317 12.20 -16.12 12.91
C VAL A 317 13.29 -15.30 12.23
N THR A 318 13.21 -13.98 12.33
CA THR A 318 14.25 -13.04 11.89
C THR A 318 14.64 -12.09 13.03
N GLY A 319 15.75 -11.37 12.88
CA GLY A 319 16.29 -10.49 13.94
C GLY A 319 17.03 -11.22 15.06
N SER A 320 17.28 -12.53 14.95
CA SER A 320 18.10 -13.30 15.89
C SER A 320 18.87 -14.41 15.18
N THR A 321 19.97 -14.86 15.79
CA THR A 321 20.68 -16.09 15.42
C THR A 321 20.00 -17.35 15.97
N ASN A 322 19.19 -17.22 17.03
CA ASN A 322 18.31 -18.29 17.48
C ASN A 322 17.00 -18.24 16.68
N THR A 323 16.80 -19.21 15.78
CA THR A 323 15.62 -19.33 14.94
C THR A 323 14.58 -20.32 15.47
N ALA A 324 14.80 -20.93 16.64
CA ALA A 324 13.90 -21.93 17.20
C ALA A 324 12.55 -21.34 17.65
N VAL A 325 11.50 -22.16 17.57
CA VAL A 325 10.13 -21.82 17.92
C VAL A 325 9.50 -22.88 18.83
N THR A 326 8.59 -22.44 19.69
CA THR A 326 7.71 -23.31 20.48
C THR A 326 6.30 -23.24 19.91
N TRP A 327 5.76 -24.38 19.48
CA TRP A 327 4.40 -24.50 18.97
C TRP A 327 3.39 -24.71 20.09
N SER A 328 2.18 -24.19 19.90
CA SER A 328 1.07 -24.31 20.84
C SER A 328 -0.28 -24.14 20.13
N ILE A 329 -1.37 -24.52 20.79
CA ILE A 329 -2.74 -24.31 20.32
C ILE A 329 -3.49 -23.49 21.37
N GLN A 330 -4.10 -22.38 20.96
CA GLN A 330 -4.74 -21.42 21.87
C GLN A 330 -5.92 -22.03 22.64
N GLN A 331 -6.64 -22.98 22.03
CA GLN A 331 -7.77 -23.70 22.62
C GLN A 331 -7.32 -24.96 23.41
N GLY A 332 -6.02 -25.15 23.64
CA GLY A 332 -5.48 -26.35 24.27
C GLY A 332 -5.83 -27.63 23.50
N SER A 333 -6.02 -28.74 24.22
CA SER A 333 -6.38 -30.04 23.65
C SER A 333 -7.75 -30.07 22.96
N ALA A 334 -8.68 -29.17 23.35
CA ALA A 334 -9.95 -28.99 22.64
C ALA A 334 -9.77 -28.43 21.22
N GLY A 335 -8.60 -27.81 20.94
CA GLY A 335 -8.18 -27.39 19.60
C GLY A 335 -7.29 -28.38 18.87
N GLY A 336 -7.23 -29.64 19.29
CA GLY A 336 -6.42 -30.68 18.64
C GLY A 336 -5.00 -30.77 19.20
N THR A 337 -4.03 -31.15 18.35
CA THR A 337 -2.63 -31.37 18.75
C THR A 337 -1.64 -30.81 17.73
N ILE A 338 -0.46 -30.36 18.16
CA ILE A 338 0.63 -29.93 17.28
C ILE A 338 1.98 -30.50 17.74
N THR A 339 2.82 -30.92 16.80
CA THR A 339 4.18 -31.42 17.07
C THR A 339 5.21 -30.28 17.15
N HIS A 340 6.39 -30.59 17.70
CA HIS A 340 7.55 -29.69 17.65
C HIS A 340 7.99 -29.29 16.22
N SER A 341 7.66 -30.13 15.22
CA SER A 341 7.89 -29.86 13.79
C SER A 341 6.74 -29.12 13.10
N GLY A 342 5.76 -28.59 13.85
CA GLY A 342 4.65 -27.79 13.31
C GLY A 342 3.56 -28.60 12.61
N GLN A 343 3.56 -29.94 12.71
CA GLN A 343 2.48 -30.78 12.20
C GLN A 343 1.28 -30.70 13.15
N TYR A 344 0.24 -29.97 12.74
CA TYR A 344 -1.02 -29.84 13.45
C TYR A 344 -2.00 -30.93 13.02
N THR A 345 -2.83 -31.41 13.96
CA THR A 345 -3.97 -32.31 13.71
C THR A 345 -5.22 -31.70 14.34
N ALA A 346 -6.26 -31.54 13.52
CA ALA A 346 -7.52 -30.92 13.91
C ALA A 346 -8.29 -31.74 14.95
N PRO A 347 -9.05 -31.09 15.86
CA PRO A 347 -10.03 -31.77 16.69
C PRO A 347 -11.16 -32.38 15.85
N ARG A 348 -11.99 -33.22 16.48
CA ARG A 348 -13.21 -33.77 15.85
C ARG A 348 -14.41 -32.81 15.89
N THR A 349 -14.32 -31.73 16.67
CA THR A 349 -15.35 -30.70 16.79
C THR A 349 -15.14 -29.62 15.73
N THR A 350 -16.22 -29.15 15.12
CA THR A 350 -16.19 -28.05 14.16
C THR A 350 -16.07 -26.70 14.86
N GLY A 351 -15.23 -25.80 14.34
CA GLY A 351 -15.00 -24.47 14.92
C GLY A 351 -13.75 -23.80 14.35
N THR A 352 -13.40 -22.64 14.91
CA THR A 352 -12.20 -21.88 14.53
C THR A 352 -11.14 -22.00 15.62
N TYR A 353 -9.99 -22.56 15.25
CA TYR A 353 -8.88 -22.89 16.13
C TYR A 353 -7.62 -22.09 15.74
N HIS A 354 -6.68 -21.96 16.65
CA HIS A 354 -5.54 -21.06 16.48
C HIS A 354 -4.23 -21.76 16.85
N VAL A 355 -3.39 -21.98 15.83
CA VAL A 355 -2.02 -22.50 15.95
C VAL A 355 -1.09 -21.33 16.19
N ILE A 356 -0.29 -21.39 17.26
CA ILE A 356 0.61 -20.30 17.66
C ILE A 356 2.05 -20.81 17.68
N ALA A 357 2.91 -20.21 16.86
CA ALA A 357 4.36 -20.27 17.00
C ALA A 357 4.83 -19.12 17.91
N THR A 358 5.60 -19.43 18.95
CA THR A 358 6.29 -18.44 19.81
C THR A 358 7.79 -18.52 19.55
N SER A 359 8.47 -17.39 19.37
CA SER A 359 9.93 -17.38 19.20
C SER A 359 10.65 -17.75 20.50
N GLN A 360 11.71 -18.56 20.42
CA GLN A 360 12.60 -18.82 21.56
C GLN A 360 13.71 -17.76 21.70
N ALA A 361 13.87 -16.85 20.73
CA ALA A 361 14.74 -15.68 20.87
C ALA A 361 14.08 -14.53 21.65
N ASP A 362 12.76 -14.40 21.53
CA ASP A 362 11.94 -13.44 22.29
C ASP A 362 10.53 -14.02 22.45
N THR A 363 10.20 -14.48 23.66
CA THR A 363 8.93 -15.13 23.96
C THR A 363 7.72 -14.19 23.94
N THR A 364 7.94 -12.87 23.79
CA THR A 364 6.87 -11.90 23.52
C THR A 364 6.42 -11.94 22.06
N LYS A 365 7.26 -12.45 21.14
CA LYS A 365 6.98 -12.51 19.71
C LYS A 365 6.26 -13.81 19.35
N LYS A 366 5.07 -13.68 18.78
CA LYS A 366 4.19 -14.80 18.40
C LYS A 366 3.60 -14.58 17.01
N ALA A 367 3.47 -15.66 16.26
CA ALA A 367 2.75 -15.70 15.00
C ALA A 367 1.61 -16.71 15.11
N THR A 368 0.40 -16.29 14.74
CA THR A 368 -0.82 -17.10 14.86
C THR A 368 -1.36 -17.43 13.47
N ALA A 369 -1.69 -18.70 13.25
CA ALA A 369 -2.42 -19.17 12.08
C ALA A 369 -3.84 -19.61 12.47
N THR A 370 -4.84 -19.15 11.71
CA THR A 370 -6.25 -19.47 11.96
C THR A 370 -6.68 -20.72 11.19
N VAL A 371 -7.15 -21.74 11.89
CA VAL A 371 -7.56 -23.02 11.34
C VAL A 371 -9.07 -23.19 11.49
N THR A 372 -9.81 -23.06 10.40
CA THR A 372 -11.23 -23.40 10.36
C THR A 372 -11.37 -24.91 10.21
N VAL A 373 -11.90 -25.57 11.22
CA VAL A 373 -12.32 -26.98 11.12
C VAL A 373 -13.82 -26.98 10.84
N ALA A 374 -14.18 -27.19 9.58
CA ALA A 374 -15.56 -27.40 9.20
C ALA A 374 -15.85 -28.90 9.13
N ALA A 375 -17.13 -29.28 9.18
CA ALA A 375 -17.52 -30.52 8.54
C ALA A 375 -17.12 -30.41 7.06
N THR A 376 -16.67 -31.52 6.46
CA THR A 376 -16.19 -31.57 5.08
C THR A 376 -17.19 -30.86 4.17
N GLN A 377 -16.76 -29.76 3.55
CA GLN A 377 -17.67 -28.87 2.81
C GLN A 377 -18.41 -29.66 1.72
N PRO A 378 -19.70 -29.36 1.44
CA PRO A 378 -20.35 -29.83 0.22
C PRO A 378 -19.46 -29.50 -0.99
N GLY A 379 -19.00 -30.52 -1.72
CA GLY A 379 -17.91 -30.37 -2.71
C GLY A 379 -16.58 -31.06 -2.32
N SER A 380 -16.49 -31.70 -1.16
CA SER A 380 -15.35 -32.58 -0.80
C SER A 380 -15.40 -33.98 -1.43
N GLY A 381 -16.37 -34.24 -2.30
CA GLY A 381 -16.48 -35.44 -3.13
C GLY A 381 -16.56 -35.05 -4.61
N LYS A 382 -16.33 -36.01 -5.51
CA LYS A 382 -16.44 -35.78 -6.95
C LYS A 382 -17.86 -35.31 -7.31
N TRP A 383 -17.97 -34.28 -8.16
CA TRP A 383 -19.27 -33.80 -8.63
C TRP A 383 -19.47 -33.95 -10.13
N VAL A 384 -20.74 -34.12 -10.49
CA VAL A 384 -21.31 -33.85 -11.81
C VAL A 384 -22.40 -32.81 -11.62
N SER A 385 -22.23 -31.65 -12.25
CA SER A 385 -23.12 -30.49 -12.17
C SER A 385 -23.70 -30.18 -13.55
N GLY A 386 -24.92 -30.64 -13.84
CA GLY A 386 -25.48 -30.50 -15.19
C GLY A 386 -26.32 -29.23 -15.36
N TYR A 387 -26.00 -28.39 -16.35
CA TYR A 387 -26.84 -27.25 -16.72
C TYR A 387 -28.06 -27.70 -17.52
N TYR A 388 -29.24 -27.33 -17.05
CA TYR A 388 -30.52 -27.50 -17.74
C TYR A 388 -31.06 -26.12 -18.10
N THR A 389 -31.38 -25.89 -19.38
CA THR A 389 -31.87 -24.58 -19.85
C THR A 389 -33.34 -24.64 -20.25
N GLY A 390 -34.13 -23.66 -19.82
CA GLY A 390 -35.58 -23.66 -20.04
C GLY A 390 -35.98 -23.61 -21.52
N TRP A 391 -35.24 -22.89 -22.36
CA TRP A 391 -35.51 -22.82 -23.80
C TRP A 391 -35.35 -24.17 -24.53
N ASN A 392 -34.56 -25.09 -23.95
CA ASN A 392 -34.34 -26.45 -24.48
C ASN A 392 -35.16 -27.53 -23.75
N ALA A 393 -36.20 -27.17 -22.98
CA ALA A 393 -36.98 -28.14 -22.21
C ALA A 393 -37.62 -29.25 -23.08
N ASP A 394 -38.03 -28.91 -24.32
CA ASP A 394 -38.62 -29.87 -25.26
C ASP A 394 -37.62 -30.93 -25.79
N LEU A 395 -36.30 -30.66 -25.70
CA LEU A 395 -35.27 -31.62 -26.07
C LEU A 395 -35.07 -32.71 -25.01
N TYR A 396 -35.32 -32.39 -23.72
CA TYR A 396 -35.17 -33.32 -22.60
C TYR A 396 -36.17 -32.96 -21.48
N PRO A 397 -37.36 -33.59 -21.46
CA PRO A 397 -38.41 -33.21 -20.53
C PRO A 397 -37.96 -33.30 -19.05
N PRO A 398 -38.39 -32.37 -18.18
CA PRO A 398 -37.88 -32.30 -16.81
C PRO A 398 -38.26 -33.51 -15.94
N GLU A 399 -39.29 -34.27 -16.33
CA GLU A 399 -39.68 -35.56 -15.73
C GLU A 399 -38.73 -36.71 -16.09
N LYS A 400 -37.89 -36.52 -17.12
CA LYS A 400 -37.05 -37.57 -17.75
C LYS A 400 -35.57 -37.48 -17.39
N VAL A 401 -35.12 -36.38 -16.78
CA VAL A 401 -33.73 -36.19 -16.34
C VAL A 401 -33.31 -37.32 -15.38
N ASP A 402 -32.24 -38.05 -15.71
CA ASP A 402 -31.63 -39.05 -14.81
C ASP A 402 -30.78 -38.36 -13.72
N PHE A 403 -31.31 -38.34 -12.50
CA PHE A 403 -30.60 -37.83 -11.33
C PHE A 403 -29.59 -38.83 -10.73
N SER A 404 -29.58 -40.09 -11.15
CA SER A 404 -28.55 -41.04 -10.71
C SER A 404 -27.18 -40.71 -11.31
N ALA A 405 -27.14 -40.11 -12.51
CA ALA A 405 -25.96 -39.59 -13.19
C ALA A 405 -25.47 -38.21 -12.71
N LEU A 406 -26.25 -37.51 -11.87
CA LEU A 406 -25.96 -36.14 -11.41
C LEU A 406 -25.66 -36.11 -9.92
N THR A 407 -24.92 -35.09 -9.48
CA THR A 407 -24.85 -34.69 -8.06
C THR A 407 -25.58 -33.37 -7.84
N HIS A 408 -25.48 -32.47 -8.82
CA HIS A 408 -26.15 -31.18 -8.86
C HIS A 408 -26.85 -31.02 -10.21
N ILE A 409 -28.02 -30.39 -10.21
CA ILE A 409 -28.60 -29.78 -11.41
C ILE A 409 -28.53 -28.27 -11.25
N ILE A 410 -27.97 -27.59 -12.24
CA ILE A 410 -27.96 -26.13 -12.35
C ILE A 410 -29.07 -25.78 -13.36
N VAL A 411 -30.06 -24.99 -12.97
CA VAL A 411 -31.25 -24.73 -13.82
C VAL A 411 -31.33 -23.25 -14.16
N GLY A 412 -31.45 -22.94 -15.46
CA GLY A 412 -31.37 -21.57 -15.94
C GLY A 412 -32.42 -21.14 -16.97
N ARG A 413 -32.64 -19.82 -17.13
CA ARG A 413 -31.88 -18.72 -16.49
C ARG A 413 -32.74 -17.75 -15.66
N VAL A 414 -32.20 -17.33 -14.50
CA VAL A 414 -32.64 -16.14 -13.77
C VAL A 414 -31.73 -14.98 -14.15
N THR A 415 -32.27 -13.82 -14.55
CA THR A 415 -31.43 -12.67 -14.94
C THR A 415 -31.47 -11.50 -13.93
N PRO A 416 -30.34 -10.81 -13.69
CA PRO A 416 -30.28 -9.65 -12.81
C PRO A 416 -30.88 -8.40 -13.48
N LYS A 417 -31.68 -7.61 -12.74
CA LYS A 417 -32.23 -6.34 -13.22
C LYS A 417 -31.51 -5.12 -12.60
N PRO A 418 -31.44 -3.98 -13.30
CA PRO A 418 -30.68 -2.81 -12.84
C PRO A 418 -31.11 -2.19 -11.50
N ASP A 419 -32.29 -2.52 -10.98
CA ASP A 419 -32.77 -2.09 -9.66
C ASP A 419 -32.43 -3.08 -8.53
N GLY A 420 -31.68 -4.15 -8.83
CA GLY A 420 -31.44 -5.26 -7.90
C GLY A 420 -32.60 -6.25 -7.76
N SER A 421 -33.62 -6.19 -8.62
CA SER A 421 -34.62 -7.27 -8.75
C SER A 421 -34.17 -8.35 -9.75
N LEU A 422 -35.04 -9.33 -10.03
CA LEU A 422 -34.74 -10.48 -10.88
C LEU A 422 -35.78 -10.66 -11.99
N ASN A 423 -35.38 -11.21 -13.13
CA ASN A 423 -36.27 -11.99 -13.99
C ASN A 423 -36.16 -13.46 -13.58
N ALA A 424 -37.23 -14.04 -13.00
CA ALA A 424 -37.25 -15.43 -12.56
C ALA A 424 -38.06 -16.35 -13.51
N ALA A 425 -38.06 -16.02 -14.82
CA ALA A 425 -38.80 -16.77 -15.83
C ALA A 425 -38.12 -18.08 -16.28
N PHE A 426 -36.84 -18.31 -15.96
CA PHE A 426 -36.07 -19.47 -16.45
C PHE A 426 -36.09 -19.59 -17.99
N ASP A 427 -36.18 -18.45 -18.69
CA ASP A 427 -36.23 -18.31 -20.15
C ASP A 427 -37.15 -19.30 -20.87
N ASN A 428 -38.31 -19.59 -20.28
CA ASN A 428 -39.39 -20.39 -20.85
C ASN A 428 -40.76 -19.93 -20.30
N ASN A 429 -41.82 -19.98 -21.10
CA ASN A 429 -43.18 -19.60 -20.68
C ASN A 429 -43.70 -20.42 -19.48
N ASN A 430 -43.20 -21.65 -19.29
CA ASN A 430 -43.48 -22.54 -18.15
C ASN A 430 -42.24 -22.74 -17.23
N GLY A 431 -41.18 -21.95 -17.43
CA GLY A 431 -39.90 -22.06 -16.73
C GLY A 431 -39.99 -22.08 -15.19
N PRO A 432 -40.83 -21.25 -14.53
CA PRO A 432 -41.02 -21.29 -13.09
C PRO A 432 -41.56 -22.63 -12.56
N GLN A 433 -42.32 -23.38 -13.37
CA GLN A 433 -42.80 -24.72 -13.01
C GLN A 433 -41.76 -25.79 -13.34
N ILE A 434 -41.06 -25.67 -14.48
CA ILE A 434 -39.95 -26.55 -14.87
C ILE A 434 -38.87 -26.55 -13.76
N ALA A 435 -38.50 -25.38 -13.25
CA ALA A 435 -37.58 -25.23 -12.12
C ALA A 435 -38.04 -25.99 -10.86
N LYS A 436 -39.31 -25.84 -10.47
CA LYS A 436 -39.88 -26.55 -9.31
C LYS A 436 -39.91 -28.06 -9.50
N THR A 437 -40.30 -28.54 -10.68
CA THR A 437 -40.27 -29.97 -11.03
C THR A 437 -38.85 -30.53 -10.93
N LEU A 438 -37.84 -29.82 -11.43
CA LEU A 438 -36.45 -30.25 -11.39
C LEU A 438 -35.87 -30.25 -9.97
N ALA A 439 -36.15 -29.23 -9.15
CA ALA A 439 -35.73 -29.19 -7.76
C ALA A 439 -36.35 -30.33 -6.93
N GLN A 440 -37.66 -30.55 -7.06
CA GLN A 440 -38.37 -31.64 -6.39
C GLN A 440 -37.81 -33.02 -6.77
N ARG A 441 -37.55 -33.26 -8.07
CA ARG A 441 -36.94 -34.52 -8.53
C ARG A 441 -35.48 -34.67 -8.09
N ALA A 442 -34.71 -33.58 -8.03
CA ALA A 442 -33.35 -33.59 -7.49
C ALA A 442 -33.35 -34.02 -6.02
N HIS A 443 -34.17 -33.38 -5.19
CA HIS A 443 -34.28 -33.67 -3.76
C HIS A 443 -34.80 -35.10 -3.49
N ALA A 444 -35.79 -35.56 -4.24
CA ALA A 444 -36.28 -36.94 -4.16
C ALA A 444 -35.21 -38.00 -4.51
N ALA A 445 -34.22 -37.64 -5.34
CA ALA A 445 -33.07 -38.47 -5.67
C ALA A 445 -31.84 -38.23 -4.76
N GLY A 446 -31.98 -37.44 -3.68
CA GLY A 446 -30.88 -37.09 -2.78
C GLY A 446 -29.80 -36.21 -3.43
N ARG A 447 -30.16 -35.48 -4.50
CA ARG A 447 -29.30 -34.57 -5.26
C ARG A 447 -29.60 -33.12 -4.89
N LYS A 448 -28.83 -32.20 -5.49
CA LYS A 448 -28.88 -30.76 -5.19
C LYS A 448 -29.35 -29.93 -6.38
N ALA A 449 -30.09 -28.86 -6.11
CA ALA A 449 -30.59 -27.93 -7.11
C ALA A 449 -29.95 -26.54 -6.94
N ILE A 450 -29.41 -25.98 -8.02
CA ILE A 450 -28.69 -24.70 -8.05
C ILE A 450 -29.35 -23.78 -9.11
N ILE A 451 -29.63 -22.52 -8.77
CA ILE A 451 -30.20 -21.55 -9.71
C ILE A 451 -29.06 -20.96 -10.55
N MET A 452 -29.13 -21.09 -11.87
CA MET A 452 -28.27 -20.34 -12.78
C MET A 452 -28.73 -18.87 -12.81
N VAL A 453 -27.88 -17.98 -12.30
CA VAL A 453 -28.08 -16.54 -12.37
C VAL A 453 -27.11 -16.01 -13.42
N GLY A 454 -27.60 -15.29 -14.43
CA GLY A 454 -26.72 -14.64 -15.41
C GLY A 454 -26.10 -15.55 -16.49
N GLY A 455 -25.05 -15.06 -17.13
CA GLY A 455 -24.34 -15.62 -18.27
C GLY A 455 -24.33 -14.65 -19.44
N ALA A 456 -24.02 -15.15 -20.64
CA ALA A 456 -23.90 -14.37 -21.86
C ALA A 456 -25.05 -13.34 -22.03
N GLY A 457 -24.66 -12.08 -22.25
CA GLY A 457 -25.57 -10.95 -22.45
C GLY A 457 -25.95 -10.17 -21.19
N GLU A 458 -25.77 -10.70 -19.98
CA GLU A 458 -26.32 -10.11 -18.74
C GLU A 458 -25.40 -9.12 -18.02
N HIS A 459 -24.24 -8.78 -18.59
CA HIS A 459 -23.21 -7.92 -17.98
C HIS A 459 -23.77 -6.61 -17.38
N ALA A 460 -24.53 -5.84 -18.15
CA ALA A 460 -25.12 -4.58 -17.68
C ALA A 460 -26.12 -4.77 -16.52
N GLY A 461 -26.84 -5.90 -16.50
CA GLY A 461 -27.73 -6.28 -15.40
C GLY A 461 -26.94 -6.60 -14.13
N TRP A 462 -25.85 -7.38 -14.26
CA TRP A 462 -24.94 -7.69 -13.16
C TRP A 462 -24.29 -6.46 -12.54
N VAL A 463 -23.66 -5.60 -13.36
CA VAL A 463 -22.97 -4.38 -12.92
C VAL A 463 -23.90 -3.50 -12.09
N ALA A 464 -25.12 -3.28 -12.57
CA ALA A 464 -26.11 -2.46 -11.88
C ALA A 464 -26.67 -3.14 -10.61
N ALA A 465 -26.98 -4.44 -10.66
CA ALA A 465 -27.55 -5.17 -9.52
C ALA A 465 -26.56 -5.41 -8.37
N ALA A 466 -25.30 -5.71 -8.67
CA ALA A 466 -24.23 -5.94 -7.70
C ALA A 466 -23.53 -4.64 -7.21
N SER A 467 -23.89 -3.48 -7.76
CA SER A 467 -23.39 -2.18 -7.31
C SER A 467 -23.70 -1.92 -5.83
N ASN A 468 -22.87 -1.11 -5.17
CA ASN A 468 -23.04 -0.76 -3.74
C ASN A 468 -24.44 -0.18 -3.39
N ALA A 469 -25.16 0.40 -4.35
CA ALA A 469 -26.51 0.93 -4.13
C ALA A 469 -27.59 -0.18 -4.08
N ASN A 470 -27.46 -1.21 -4.91
CA ASN A 470 -28.49 -2.24 -5.12
C ASN A 470 -28.18 -3.58 -4.45
N ARG A 471 -26.90 -3.87 -4.16
CA ARG A 471 -26.45 -5.23 -3.82
C ARG A 471 -27.14 -5.85 -2.62
N ALA A 472 -27.44 -5.07 -1.57
CA ALA A 472 -28.16 -5.58 -0.40
C ALA A 472 -29.57 -6.07 -0.74
N LYS A 473 -30.29 -5.36 -1.63
CA LYS A 473 -31.60 -5.79 -2.17
C LYS A 473 -31.45 -6.99 -3.10
N PHE A 474 -30.42 -7.00 -3.94
CA PHE A 474 -30.13 -8.09 -4.87
C PHE A 474 -29.80 -9.40 -4.15
N VAL A 475 -28.96 -9.38 -3.11
CA VAL A 475 -28.67 -10.51 -2.21
C VAL A 475 -29.96 -11.08 -1.62
N GLN A 476 -30.86 -10.23 -1.10
CA GLN A 476 -32.13 -10.69 -0.54
C GLN A 476 -33.06 -11.29 -1.63
N ASN A 477 -33.13 -10.69 -2.82
CA ASN A 477 -33.93 -11.23 -3.92
C ASN A 477 -33.40 -12.58 -4.44
N LEU A 478 -32.08 -12.79 -4.45
CA LEU A 478 -31.46 -14.07 -4.79
C LEU A 478 -31.81 -15.16 -3.76
N LEU A 479 -31.70 -14.86 -2.46
CA LEU A 479 -32.09 -15.79 -1.39
C LEU A 479 -33.59 -16.09 -1.41
N ASN A 480 -34.43 -15.07 -1.62
CA ASN A 480 -35.88 -15.24 -1.79
C ASN A 480 -36.22 -16.11 -3.01
N ALA A 481 -35.46 -16.02 -4.11
CA ALA A 481 -35.63 -16.89 -5.26
C ALA A 481 -35.30 -18.35 -4.91
N MET A 482 -34.19 -18.60 -4.21
CA MET A 482 -33.85 -19.96 -3.73
C MET A 482 -34.99 -20.57 -2.92
N ASP A 483 -35.55 -19.82 -1.97
CA ASP A 483 -36.62 -20.31 -1.09
C ASP A 483 -37.95 -20.47 -1.83
N THR A 484 -38.25 -19.59 -2.80
CA THR A 484 -39.48 -19.64 -3.63
C THR A 484 -39.50 -20.84 -4.58
N PHE A 485 -38.34 -21.28 -5.05
CA PHE A 485 -38.20 -22.38 -6.00
C PHE A 485 -37.75 -23.71 -5.35
N GLY A 486 -37.25 -23.69 -4.11
CA GLY A 486 -36.77 -24.87 -3.38
C GLY A 486 -35.34 -25.28 -3.74
N TYR A 487 -34.42 -24.33 -3.85
CA TYR A 487 -33.06 -24.55 -4.33
C TYR A 487 -31.98 -24.47 -3.23
N ASP A 488 -30.97 -25.32 -3.32
CA ASP A 488 -29.85 -25.42 -2.38
C ASP A 488 -28.76 -24.37 -2.58
N GLY A 489 -28.71 -23.73 -3.76
CA GLY A 489 -27.65 -22.79 -4.08
C GLY A 489 -27.88 -21.90 -5.30
N LEU A 490 -26.86 -21.10 -5.59
CA LEU A 490 -26.76 -20.19 -6.73
C LEU A 490 -25.49 -20.50 -7.54
N ASP A 491 -25.60 -20.46 -8.86
CA ASP A 491 -24.47 -20.37 -9.78
C ASP A 491 -24.40 -18.92 -10.28
N ILE A 492 -23.27 -18.28 -10.01
CA ILE A 492 -23.06 -16.84 -10.27
C ILE A 492 -22.36 -16.71 -11.62
N ASP A 493 -23.13 -16.88 -12.69
CA ASP A 493 -22.63 -16.84 -14.06
C ASP A 493 -22.52 -15.37 -14.54
N TRP A 494 -21.33 -14.78 -14.44
CA TRP A 494 -21.08 -13.38 -14.80
C TRP A 494 -20.15 -13.32 -16.01
N GLU A 495 -20.73 -13.11 -17.21
CA GLU A 495 -19.99 -13.07 -18.47
C GLU A 495 -20.10 -11.70 -19.18
N PRO A 496 -18.97 -11.07 -19.56
CA PRO A 496 -17.62 -11.26 -19.02
C PRO A 496 -17.47 -10.65 -17.62
N VAL A 497 -16.46 -11.04 -16.84
CA VAL A 497 -16.04 -10.28 -15.65
C VAL A 497 -14.96 -9.27 -16.05
N GLU A 498 -15.30 -7.99 -16.11
CA GLU A 498 -14.33 -6.94 -16.39
C GLU A 498 -13.50 -6.56 -15.16
N ALA A 499 -12.39 -5.86 -15.35
CA ALA A 499 -11.53 -5.41 -14.25
C ALA A 499 -12.25 -4.47 -13.25
N ALA A 500 -13.27 -3.74 -13.70
CA ALA A 500 -14.11 -2.86 -12.89
C ALA A 500 -15.16 -3.62 -12.05
N ASP A 501 -15.56 -4.83 -12.47
CA ASP A 501 -16.62 -5.63 -11.84
C ASP A 501 -16.14 -6.31 -10.57
N LYS A 502 -14.88 -6.73 -10.59
CA LYS A 502 -14.19 -7.51 -9.56
C LYS A 502 -14.49 -7.09 -8.11
N PRO A 503 -14.46 -5.80 -7.71
CA PRO A 503 -14.77 -5.41 -6.33
C PRO A 503 -16.23 -5.70 -5.94
N ASN A 504 -17.18 -5.48 -6.86
CA ASN A 504 -18.61 -5.72 -6.63
C ASN A 504 -18.93 -7.23 -6.63
N LEU A 505 -18.32 -8.01 -7.54
CA LEU A 505 -18.45 -9.47 -7.56
C LEU A 505 -17.90 -10.11 -6.27
N LEU A 506 -16.72 -9.71 -5.80
CA LEU A 506 -16.15 -10.20 -4.54
C LEU A 506 -16.97 -9.77 -3.32
N ALA A 507 -17.59 -8.58 -3.34
CA ALA A 507 -18.51 -8.17 -2.29
C ALA A 507 -19.80 -9.01 -2.30
N LEU A 508 -20.40 -9.24 -3.47
CA LEU A 508 -21.59 -10.06 -3.65
C LEU A 508 -21.39 -11.49 -3.15
N VAL A 509 -20.30 -12.15 -3.58
CA VAL A 509 -19.98 -13.53 -3.17
C VAL A 509 -19.74 -13.64 -1.66
N LYS A 510 -19.14 -12.61 -1.04
CA LYS A 510 -18.99 -12.52 0.43
C LYS A 510 -20.31 -12.31 1.16
N GLU A 511 -21.13 -11.35 0.70
CA GLU A 511 -22.41 -11.00 1.32
C GLU A 511 -23.42 -12.16 1.22
N LEU A 512 -23.45 -12.86 0.07
CA LEU A 512 -24.18 -14.12 -0.11
C LEU A 512 -23.72 -15.19 0.89
N ARG A 513 -22.42 -15.54 0.90
CA ARG A 513 -21.89 -16.56 1.81
C ARG A 513 -22.07 -16.21 3.29
N ALA A 514 -22.05 -14.93 3.66
CA ALA A 514 -22.32 -14.48 5.02
C ALA A 514 -23.81 -14.62 5.39
N ALA A 515 -24.73 -14.30 4.47
CA ALA A 515 -26.17 -14.36 4.70
C ALA A 515 -26.71 -15.80 4.77
N ARG A 516 -26.14 -16.74 4.01
CA ARG A 516 -26.49 -18.18 4.07
C ARG A 516 -25.23 -19.07 4.00
N PRO A 517 -24.53 -19.29 5.13
CA PRO A 517 -23.25 -20.02 5.14
C PRO A 517 -23.26 -21.43 4.54
N ASN A 518 -24.40 -22.13 4.61
CA ASN A 518 -24.54 -23.54 4.22
C ASN A 518 -25.12 -23.76 2.81
N MET A 519 -25.40 -22.71 2.02
CA MET A 519 -25.83 -22.92 0.63
C MET A 519 -24.68 -23.36 -0.26
N LEU A 520 -25.02 -23.89 -1.44
CA LEU A 520 -24.05 -24.03 -2.52
C LEU A 520 -23.87 -22.69 -3.24
N LEU A 521 -22.63 -22.32 -3.52
CA LEU A 521 -22.31 -21.14 -4.32
C LEU A 521 -21.25 -21.51 -5.34
N THR A 522 -21.62 -21.54 -6.62
CA THR A 522 -20.76 -21.97 -7.72
C THR A 522 -20.52 -20.81 -8.70
N PHE A 523 -19.46 -20.91 -9.49
CA PHE A 523 -19.08 -19.88 -10.46
C PHE A 523 -18.46 -20.54 -11.70
N PRO A 524 -19.00 -20.34 -12.91
CA PRO A 524 -18.36 -20.79 -14.14
C PRO A 524 -17.20 -19.85 -14.51
N ILE A 525 -16.07 -20.41 -14.95
CA ILE A 525 -14.88 -19.65 -15.37
C ILE A 525 -14.47 -19.99 -16.80
N GLY A 526 -13.91 -19.02 -17.51
CA GLY A 526 -13.41 -19.21 -18.86
C GLY A 526 -12.29 -20.26 -18.95
N TRP A 527 -12.14 -20.87 -20.12
CA TRP A 527 -10.93 -21.62 -20.45
C TRP A 527 -9.74 -20.66 -20.69
N ILE A 528 -8.51 -21.18 -20.61
CA ILE A 528 -7.28 -20.38 -20.71
C ILE A 528 -6.60 -20.66 -22.05
N ASN A 529 -6.26 -19.63 -22.83
CA ASN A 529 -5.37 -19.81 -23.96
C ASN A 529 -3.93 -19.97 -23.45
N SER A 530 -3.28 -21.11 -23.70
CA SER A 530 -1.93 -21.38 -23.16
C SER A 530 -0.85 -20.45 -23.74
N ASN A 531 -1.13 -19.80 -24.87
CA ASN A 531 -0.30 -18.76 -25.47
C ASN A 531 -0.43 -17.38 -24.78
N PHE A 532 -1.48 -17.15 -24.00
CA PHE A 532 -1.76 -15.87 -23.34
C PHE A 532 -1.80 -16.05 -21.81
N ALA A 533 -0.64 -15.85 -21.17
CA ALA A 533 -0.48 -16.03 -19.72
C ALA A 533 -1.39 -15.12 -18.86
N SER A 534 -1.97 -14.08 -19.45
CA SER A 534 -2.97 -13.18 -18.87
C SER A 534 -4.32 -13.82 -18.57
N ASP A 535 -4.70 -14.85 -19.33
CA ASP A 535 -6.04 -15.45 -19.28
C ASP A 535 -6.27 -16.19 -17.95
N ALA A 536 -5.19 -16.68 -17.34
CA ALA A 536 -5.17 -17.37 -16.05
C ALA A 536 -5.14 -16.37 -14.87
N ASP A 537 -6.07 -15.41 -14.85
CA ASP A 537 -6.04 -14.26 -13.93
C ASP A 537 -6.08 -14.69 -12.44
N PRO A 538 -4.99 -14.52 -11.67
CA PRO A 538 -4.90 -14.98 -10.28
C PRO A 538 -5.88 -14.25 -9.35
N TRP A 539 -6.54 -13.19 -9.79
CA TRP A 539 -7.59 -12.55 -9.02
C TRP A 539 -8.75 -13.51 -8.68
N PHE A 540 -9.11 -14.45 -9.55
CA PHE A 540 -10.23 -15.38 -9.30
C PHE A 540 -9.98 -16.32 -8.09
N ALA A 541 -8.73 -16.55 -7.70
CA ALA A 541 -8.40 -17.28 -6.48
C ALA A 541 -8.94 -16.59 -5.20
N ASN A 542 -9.25 -15.29 -5.23
CA ASN A 542 -9.89 -14.58 -4.12
C ASN A 542 -11.36 -14.97 -3.90
N LEU A 543 -12.03 -15.58 -4.89
CA LEU A 543 -13.39 -16.10 -4.77
C LEU A 543 -13.42 -17.52 -4.18
N ALA A 544 -12.37 -18.32 -4.42
CA ALA A 544 -12.28 -19.73 -4.02
C ALA A 544 -12.48 -20.06 -2.52
N PRO A 545 -12.25 -19.14 -1.54
CA PRO A 545 -12.64 -19.37 -0.15
C PRO A 545 -14.16 -19.39 0.09
N TYR A 546 -14.96 -18.76 -0.79
CA TYR A 546 -16.39 -18.53 -0.61
C TYR A 546 -17.27 -19.38 -1.54
N LEU A 547 -16.71 -19.88 -2.64
CA LEU A 547 -17.36 -20.74 -3.62
C LEU A 547 -17.10 -22.22 -3.33
N ASP A 548 -18.04 -23.11 -3.63
CA ASP A 548 -17.88 -24.56 -3.48
C ASP A 548 -17.26 -25.19 -4.74
N GLN A 549 -17.67 -24.73 -5.92
CA GLN A 549 -17.15 -25.15 -7.23
C GLN A 549 -16.75 -23.92 -8.06
N LEU A 550 -15.62 -24.01 -8.75
CA LEU A 550 -15.25 -23.14 -9.86
C LEU A 550 -15.16 -24.02 -11.11
N ASN A 551 -16.08 -23.85 -12.04
CA ASN A 551 -16.29 -24.80 -13.13
C ASN A 551 -15.80 -24.22 -14.45
N ILE A 552 -14.76 -24.81 -15.05
CA ILE A 552 -14.23 -24.30 -16.32
C ILE A 552 -15.19 -24.65 -17.44
N MET A 553 -15.61 -23.64 -18.20
CA MET A 553 -16.39 -23.77 -19.43
C MET A 553 -15.49 -24.25 -20.58
N SER A 554 -14.86 -25.42 -20.41
CA SER A 554 -13.84 -25.94 -21.32
C SER A 554 -14.45 -26.61 -22.56
N TYR A 555 -15.17 -25.82 -23.34
CA TYR A 555 -15.77 -26.16 -24.62
C TYR A 555 -15.62 -24.97 -25.58
N GLU A 556 -15.78 -25.23 -26.88
CA GLU A 556 -15.55 -24.26 -27.96
C GLU A 556 -14.18 -23.58 -27.91
N MET A 557 -13.17 -24.39 -27.59
CA MET A 557 -11.81 -23.97 -27.22
C MET A 557 -10.93 -23.57 -28.42
N ILE A 558 -11.47 -22.77 -29.35
CA ILE A 558 -10.88 -22.44 -30.66
C ILE A 558 -11.18 -20.99 -31.09
N GLY A 559 -10.33 -20.43 -31.95
CA GLY A 559 -10.57 -19.16 -32.64
C GLY A 559 -9.72 -19.03 -33.92
N PRO A 560 -10.07 -18.10 -34.83
CA PRO A 560 -9.51 -17.98 -36.17
C PRO A 560 -8.26 -17.08 -36.20
N TRP A 561 -7.21 -17.47 -35.48
CA TRP A 561 -5.98 -16.69 -35.38
C TRP A 561 -5.01 -16.99 -36.54
N ASP A 562 -4.32 -15.97 -37.05
CA ASP A 562 -3.43 -16.12 -38.21
C ASP A 562 -2.31 -17.15 -37.94
N GLY A 563 -2.19 -18.13 -38.85
CA GLY A 563 -1.22 -19.23 -38.77
C GLY A 563 -1.60 -20.37 -37.81
N TRP A 564 -2.81 -20.36 -37.24
CA TRP A 564 -3.26 -21.39 -36.30
C TRP A 564 -4.02 -22.52 -37.00
N GLN A 565 -4.18 -23.64 -36.29
CA GLN A 565 -4.80 -24.86 -36.80
C GLN A 565 -6.23 -25.06 -36.28
N SER A 566 -7.05 -25.71 -37.09
CA SER A 566 -8.35 -26.25 -36.73
C SER A 566 -8.24 -27.18 -35.54
N TRP A 567 -9.15 -27.01 -34.60
CA TRP A 567 -9.07 -27.57 -33.26
C TRP A 567 -10.41 -28.14 -32.80
N TYR A 568 -10.35 -29.01 -31.81
CA TYR A 568 -11.52 -29.68 -31.25
C TYR A 568 -12.31 -28.72 -30.36
N THR A 569 -13.61 -28.95 -30.19
CA THR A 569 -14.42 -28.16 -29.25
C THR A 569 -13.87 -28.27 -27.81
N SER A 570 -13.41 -29.45 -27.40
CA SER A 570 -12.93 -29.71 -26.05
C SER A 570 -11.85 -30.79 -26.05
N ALA A 571 -10.68 -30.49 -26.62
CA ALA A 571 -9.53 -31.41 -26.57
C ALA A 571 -9.01 -31.56 -25.14
N LEU A 572 -8.76 -32.79 -24.67
CA LEU A 572 -8.20 -33.01 -23.33
C LEU A 572 -6.71 -32.64 -23.28
N TYR A 573 -5.96 -32.88 -24.35
CA TYR A 573 -4.52 -32.59 -24.50
C TYR A 573 -4.21 -32.00 -25.89
N GLY A 574 -2.92 -31.81 -26.19
CA GLY A 574 -2.43 -31.55 -27.55
C GLY A 574 -2.29 -30.07 -27.93
N GLU A 575 -2.33 -29.18 -26.94
CA GLU A 575 -2.03 -27.75 -27.11
C GLU A 575 -0.57 -27.50 -27.55
N SER A 576 -0.35 -26.38 -28.24
CA SER A 576 0.98 -25.86 -28.62
C SER A 576 0.87 -24.43 -29.17
N GLY A 577 1.97 -23.83 -29.63
CA GLY A 577 2.00 -22.45 -30.13
C GLY A 577 0.96 -22.07 -31.20
N ASN A 578 0.45 -23.04 -31.98
CA ASN A 578 -0.57 -22.84 -33.02
C ASN A 578 -1.91 -23.58 -32.73
N ARG A 579 -2.06 -24.13 -31.51
CA ARG A 579 -3.22 -24.91 -31.04
C ARG A 579 -3.49 -24.49 -29.58
N PRO A 580 -4.42 -23.56 -29.31
CA PRO A 580 -4.36 -22.67 -28.14
C PRO A 580 -4.28 -23.36 -26.79
N THR A 581 -5.02 -24.44 -26.61
CA THR A 581 -5.42 -24.88 -25.28
C THR A 581 -5.97 -26.29 -25.31
N SER A 582 -6.16 -26.83 -24.12
CA SER A 582 -6.78 -28.10 -23.83
C SER A 582 -7.44 -28.04 -22.46
N VAL A 583 -8.37 -28.96 -22.19
CA VAL A 583 -9.02 -29.08 -20.87
C VAL A 583 -7.96 -29.27 -19.78
N SER A 584 -6.92 -30.07 -20.04
CA SER A 584 -5.82 -30.30 -19.09
C SER A 584 -4.99 -29.04 -18.83
N SER A 585 -4.59 -28.30 -19.87
CA SER A 585 -3.77 -27.09 -19.72
C SER A 585 -4.55 -25.94 -19.08
N SER A 586 -5.86 -25.81 -19.35
CA SER A 586 -6.75 -24.88 -18.64
C SER A 586 -6.89 -25.22 -17.16
N LEU A 587 -7.13 -26.48 -16.81
CA LEU A 587 -7.19 -26.95 -15.41
C LEU A 587 -5.89 -26.70 -14.64
N GLN A 588 -4.73 -26.97 -15.24
CA GLN A 588 -3.42 -26.73 -14.63
C GLN A 588 -3.04 -25.23 -14.66
N GLY A 589 -3.64 -24.43 -15.55
CA GLY A 589 -3.55 -22.97 -15.56
C GLY A 589 -4.23 -22.36 -14.33
N TRP A 590 -5.52 -22.63 -14.13
CA TRP A 590 -6.27 -22.16 -12.97
C TRP A 590 -5.72 -22.69 -11.63
N ALA A 591 -5.17 -23.92 -11.62
CA ALA A 591 -4.46 -24.44 -10.45
C ALA A 591 -3.17 -23.66 -10.12
N ARG A 592 -2.41 -23.22 -11.13
CA ARG A 592 -1.23 -22.35 -10.96
C ARG A 592 -1.61 -20.93 -10.56
N ALA A 593 -2.77 -20.44 -11.02
CA ALA A 593 -3.35 -19.15 -10.62
C ALA A 593 -3.83 -19.12 -9.15
N GLY A 594 -3.81 -20.26 -8.44
CA GLY A 594 -4.06 -20.37 -7.00
C GLY A 594 -5.39 -20.99 -6.61
N ILE A 595 -6.24 -21.39 -7.57
CA ILE A 595 -7.51 -22.06 -7.27
C ILE A 595 -7.22 -23.53 -6.87
N PRO A 596 -7.71 -24.04 -5.72
CA PRO A 596 -7.47 -25.42 -5.31
C PRO A 596 -8.01 -26.42 -6.34
N LYS A 597 -7.22 -27.42 -6.74
CA LYS A 597 -7.65 -28.45 -7.71
C LYS A 597 -8.98 -29.13 -7.34
N ALA A 598 -9.17 -29.42 -6.06
CA ALA A 598 -10.41 -30.01 -5.53
C ALA A 598 -11.65 -29.09 -5.65
N LYS A 599 -11.49 -27.81 -6.01
CA LYS A 599 -12.57 -26.88 -6.36
C LYS A 599 -12.67 -26.57 -7.85
N LEU A 600 -11.83 -27.15 -8.71
CA LEU A 600 -11.89 -26.97 -10.16
C LEU A 600 -12.66 -28.11 -10.84
N GLY A 601 -13.70 -27.75 -11.60
CA GLY A 601 -14.41 -28.65 -12.51
C GLY A 601 -14.03 -28.40 -13.97
N MET A 602 -14.21 -29.42 -14.83
CA MET A 602 -14.08 -29.30 -16.30
C MET A 602 -15.43 -29.32 -17.01
N GLY A 603 -15.51 -28.71 -18.19
CA GLY A 603 -16.70 -28.70 -19.04
C GLY A 603 -16.75 -29.86 -20.04
N ILE A 604 -17.91 -30.50 -20.11
CA ILE A 604 -18.27 -31.52 -21.10
C ILE A 604 -19.39 -30.96 -21.99
N PRO A 605 -19.14 -30.67 -23.29
CA PRO A 605 -20.17 -30.24 -24.22
C PRO A 605 -21.05 -31.43 -24.64
N PHE A 606 -22.37 -31.29 -24.49
CA PHE A 606 -23.37 -32.24 -25.01
C PHE A 606 -23.82 -31.90 -26.45
N TYR A 607 -22.93 -31.23 -27.17
CA TYR A 607 -23.05 -30.73 -28.54
C TYR A 607 -21.65 -30.78 -29.19
N GLY A 608 -21.54 -30.35 -30.44
CA GLY A 608 -20.27 -30.28 -31.15
C GLY A 608 -20.16 -29.08 -32.07
N MET A 609 -18.95 -28.77 -32.55
CA MET A 609 -18.70 -27.71 -33.53
C MET A 609 -18.58 -28.29 -34.93
N ALA A 610 -19.35 -27.74 -35.88
CA ALA A 610 -19.42 -28.19 -37.26
C ALA A 610 -18.78 -27.19 -38.24
N TRP A 611 -18.14 -27.71 -39.30
CA TRP A 611 -17.33 -26.90 -40.23
C TRP A 611 -17.47 -27.32 -41.69
N ARG A 612 -17.29 -26.33 -42.59
CA ARG A 612 -17.45 -26.44 -44.05
C ARG A 612 -16.19 -26.96 -44.77
N ASN A 613 -15.25 -26.06 -45.06
CA ASN A 613 -14.12 -26.36 -45.94
C ASN A 613 -12.99 -27.11 -45.22
N ILE A 614 -12.85 -26.87 -43.91
CA ILE A 614 -12.03 -27.68 -43.01
C ILE A 614 -12.58 -29.11 -42.99
N THR A 615 -11.71 -30.10 -43.15
CA THR A 615 -12.09 -31.54 -43.22
C THR A 615 -11.65 -32.36 -42.01
N GLY A 616 -11.05 -31.71 -41.02
CA GLY A 616 -10.56 -32.32 -39.79
C GLY A 616 -9.69 -31.36 -38.96
N PRO A 617 -9.14 -31.85 -37.84
CA PRO A 617 -8.17 -31.12 -37.03
C PRO A 617 -6.83 -30.90 -37.77
N TYR A 618 -5.98 -30.02 -37.24
CA TYR A 618 -4.62 -29.74 -37.73
C TYR A 618 -4.52 -29.05 -39.11
N GLN A 619 -5.60 -28.43 -39.61
CA GLN A 619 -5.64 -27.72 -40.89
C GLN A 619 -5.63 -26.21 -40.66
N ASN A 620 -4.96 -25.40 -41.48
CA ASN A 620 -4.86 -23.96 -41.22
C ASN A 620 -6.26 -23.29 -41.19
N PHE A 621 -6.52 -22.47 -40.17
CA PHE A 621 -7.82 -21.86 -39.89
C PHE A 621 -7.68 -20.39 -39.53
N THR A 622 -8.17 -19.49 -40.37
CA THR A 622 -8.00 -18.03 -40.22
C THR A 622 -9.30 -17.22 -40.27
N HIS A 623 -10.44 -17.82 -40.63
CA HIS A 623 -11.71 -17.08 -40.82
C HIS A 623 -12.94 -17.88 -40.36
N TRP A 624 -13.83 -17.25 -39.57
CA TRP A 624 -15.11 -17.84 -39.13
C TRP A 624 -16.09 -18.22 -40.25
N SER A 625 -15.81 -17.92 -41.53
CA SER A 625 -16.62 -18.36 -42.68
C SER A 625 -16.72 -19.87 -42.82
N ASP A 626 -15.73 -20.61 -42.31
CA ASP A 626 -15.73 -22.08 -42.34
C ASP A 626 -16.57 -22.72 -41.22
N TYR A 627 -17.00 -21.96 -40.22
CA TYR A 627 -17.85 -22.43 -39.13
C TYR A 627 -19.33 -22.47 -39.56
N VAL A 628 -20.05 -23.50 -39.11
CA VAL A 628 -21.48 -23.71 -39.44
C VAL A 628 -22.38 -23.51 -38.23
N GLY A 629 -21.96 -23.99 -37.06
CA GLY A 629 -22.75 -23.92 -35.84
C GLY A 629 -22.20 -24.82 -34.74
N SER A 630 -22.71 -24.61 -33.53
CA SER A 630 -22.34 -25.38 -32.34
C SER A 630 -23.52 -25.55 -31.39
N ASP A 631 -23.56 -24.81 -30.28
CA ASP A 631 -24.58 -24.87 -29.23
C ASP A 631 -25.97 -24.64 -29.82
N ASN A 632 -26.95 -25.42 -29.33
CA ASN A 632 -28.33 -25.52 -29.79
C ASN A 632 -28.50 -25.98 -31.26
N SER A 633 -27.43 -25.96 -32.07
CA SER A 633 -27.43 -26.15 -33.53
C SER A 633 -26.94 -27.54 -33.95
N PHE A 634 -26.03 -28.13 -33.18
CA PHE A 634 -25.42 -29.45 -33.35
C PHE A 634 -25.46 -30.24 -32.04
N THR A 635 -26.68 -30.42 -31.54
CA THR A 635 -26.99 -31.29 -30.40
C THR A 635 -26.46 -32.71 -30.63
N TYR A 636 -26.13 -33.45 -29.56
CA TYR A 636 -25.61 -34.81 -29.69
C TYR A 636 -26.53 -35.74 -30.50
N LYS A 637 -27.86 -35.56 -30.37
CA LYS A 637 -28.86 -36.27 -31.19
C LYS A 637 -28.67 -36.04 -32.69
N LYS A 638 -28.46 -34.78 -33.12
CA LYS A 638 -28.20 -34.44 -34.53
C LYS A 638 -26.86 -35.01 -34.98
N ILE A 639 -25.83 -34.96 -34.14
CA ILE A 639 -24.51 -35.53 -34.44
C ILE A 639 -24.61 -37.05 -34.65
N GLN A 640 -25.36 -37.78 -33.83
CA GLN A 640 -25.63 -39.21 -34.04
C GLN A 640 -26.35 -39.48 -35.37
N GLN A 641 -27.37 -38.69 -35.70
CA GLN A 641 -28.11 -38.82 -36.96
C GLN A 641 -27.22 -38.59 -38.19
N LEU A 642 -26.42 -37.52 -38.19
CA LEU A 642 -25.48 -37.23 -39.28
C LEU A 642 -24.39 -38.30 -39.37
N SER A 643 -23.89 -38.80 -38.24
CA SER A 643 -22.81 -39.81 -38.19
C SER A 643 -23.15 -41.13 -38.88
N ALA A 644 -24.41 -41.40 -39.21
CA ALA A 644 -24.82 -42.56 -40.01
C ALA A 644 -24.22 -42.58 -41.43
N SER A 645 -23.83 -41.44 -41.99
CA SER A 645 -23.06 -41.33 -43.25
C SER A 645 -21.60 -40.91 -43.05
N GLY A 646 -21.16 -40.76 -41.80
CA GLY A 646 -19.83 -40.31 -41.43
C GLY A 646 -18.88 -41.45 -41.07
N THR A 647 -17.62 -41.09 -40.81
CA THR A 647 -16.62 -41.98 -40.19
C THR A 647 -16.24 -41.41 -38.83
N TYR A 648 -16.48 -42.16 -37.75
CA TYR A 648 -15.97 -41.82 -36.42
C TYR A 648 -14.45 -41.80 -36.41
N ARG A 649 -13.87 -40.83 -35.70
CA ARG A 649 -12.44 -40.66 -35.52
C ARG A 649 -12.12 -40.37 -34.07
N TRP A 650 -11.12 -41.06 -33.54
CA TRP A 650 -10.50 -40.79 -32.26
C TRP A 650 -9.08 -40.27 -32.51
N ASP A 651 -8.72 -39.15 -31.90
CA ASP A 651 -7.34 -38.69 -31.82
C ASP A 651 -6.78 -39.03 -30.44
N ALA A 652 -5.79 -39.91 -30.40
CA ALA A 652 -5.16 -40.37 -29.17
C ALA A 652 -4.15 -39.38 -28.56
N VAL A 653 -3.70 -38.36 -29.31
CA VAL A 653 -2.79 -37.30 -28.83
C VAL A 653 -3.57 -36.17 -28.18
N ALA A 654 -4.70 -35.77 -28.77
CA ALA A 654 -5.63 -34.82 -28.18
C ALA A 654 -6.59 -35.44 -27.15
N ALA A 655 -6.71 -36.79 -27.16
CA ALA A 655 -7.76 -37.56 -26.49
C ALA A 655 -9.15 -36.97 -26.76
N ALA A 656 -9.46 -36.82 -28.05
CA ALA A 656 -10.61 -36.09 -28.56
C ALA A 656 -11.29 -36.81 -29.73
N SER A 657 -12.62 -36.73 -29.77
CA SER A 657 -13.46 -37.37 -30.78
C SER A 657 -13.99 -36.39 -31.84
N TYR A 658 -14.18 -36.92 -33.04
CA TYR A 658 -14.81 -36.21 -34.15
C TYR A 658 -15.43 -37.20 -35.16
N VAL A 659 -16.21 -36.67 -36.09
CA VAL A 659 -16.74 -37.42 -37.24
C VAL A 659 -16.40 -36.67 -38.52
N THR A 660 -15.95 -37.40 -39.55
CA THR A 660 -15.59 -36.86 -40.88
C THR A 660 -16.53 -37.38 -41.96
N PHE A 661 -16.90 -36.53 -42.92
CA PHE A 661 -17.85 -36.85 -43.99
C PHE A 661 -17.18 -36.72 -45.37
N ASN A 662 -17.22 -37.80 -46.16
CA ASN A 662 -16.68 -37.81 -47.52
C ASN A 662 -17.57 -36.99 -48.47
N THR A 663 -18.88 -37.21 -48.40
CA THR A 663 -19.93 -36.36 -48.98
C THR A 663 -20.39 -35.37 -47.90
N PRO A 664 -20.40 -34.05 -48.15
CA PRO A 664 -20.87 -33.07 -47.17
C PRO A 664 -22.30 -33.36 -46.68
N VAL A 665 -22.53 -33.12 -45.39
CA VAL A 665 -23.84 -33.20 -44.73
C VAL A 665 -24.30 -31.80 -44.31
N GLU A 666 -25.55 -31.64 -43.84
CA GLU A 666 -26.13 -30.39 -43.30
C GLU A 666 -25.97 -29.14 -44.20
N ASP A 667 -27.06 -28.64 -44.80
CA ASP A 667 -27.08 -27.61 -45.86
C ASP A 667 -26.28 -27.95 -47.16
N GLY A 668 -25.47 -29.01 -47.13
CA GLY A 668 -24.61 -29.44 -48.22
C GLY A 668 -23.15 -29.02 -48.04
N THR A 669 -22.74 -28.54 -46.86
CA THR A 669 -21.38 -28.04 -46.64
C THR A 669 -20.59 -28.69 -45.50
N VAL A 670 -21.19 -29.26 -44.45
CA VAL A 670 -20.43 -29.78 -43.29
C VAL A 670 -19.60 -31.01 -43.66
N ARG A 671 -18.28 -30.94 -43.38
CA ARG A 671 -17.31 -32.04 -43.67
C ARG A 671 -16.66 -32.66 -42.44
N TRP A 672 -16.67 -31.98 -41.30
CA TRP A 672 -16.40 -32.62 -40.01
C TRP A 672 -17.14 -31.94 -38.86
N ILE A 673 -17.35 -32.70 -37.78
CA ILE A 673 -17.90 -32.22 -36.51
C ILE A 673 -17.03 -32.74 -35.36
N SER A 674 -16.53 -31.86 -34.49
CA SER A 674 -15.85 -32.24 -33.24
C SER A 674 -16.82 -32.17 -32.06
N TYR A 675 -16.84 -33.21 -31.23
CA TYR A 675 -17.76 -33.34 -30.09
C TYR A 675 -17.18 -34.30 -29.04
N ASP A 676 -17.73 -34.32 -27.83
CA ASP A 676 -17.38 -35.29 -26.80
C ASP A 676 -18.17 -36.60 -26.99
N SER A 677 -17.48 -37.68 -27.36
CA SER A 677 -18.02 -39.04 -27.34
C SER A 677 -17.90 -39.65 -25.94
N PRO A 678 -18.56 -40.79 -25.66
CA PRO A 678 -18.33 -41.55 -24.43
C PRO A 678 -16.85 -41.90 -24.15
N GLU A 679 -16.03 -42.05 -25.20
CA GLU A 679 -14.59 -42.29 -25.10
C GLU A 679 -13.83 -41.05 -24.62
N ALA A 680 -14.15 -39.87 -25.17
CA ALA A 680 -13.62 -38.59 -24.70
C ALA A 680 -14.01 -38.30 -23.24
N ILE A 681 -15.27 -38.57 -22.88
CA ILE A 681 -15.80 -38.38 -21.52
C ILE A 681 -15.09 -39.33 -20.53
N ALA A 682 -14.86 -40.59 -20.91
CA ALA A 682 -14.12 -41.55 -20.09
C ALA A 682 -12.66 -41.10 -19.85
N ALA A 683 -11.96 -40.65 -20.89
CA ALA A 683 -10.60 -40.10 -20.78
C ALA A 683 -10.54 -38.86 -19.86
N LYS A 684 -11.55 -37.98 -19.96
CA LYS A 684 -11.69 -36.78 -19.13
C LYS A 684 -11.96 -37.10 -17.66
N GLY A 685 -12.85 -38.04 -17.36
CA GLY A 685 -13.09 -38.51 -15.98
C GLY A 685 -11.88 -39.18 -15.36
N ALA A 686 -11.12 -39.96 -16.14
CA ALA A 686 -9.83 -40.51 -15.71
C ALA A 686 -8.84 -39.39 -15.36
N TYR A 687 -8.61 -38.42 -16.27
CA TYR A 687 -7.72 -37.29 -15.97
C TYR A 687 -8.16 -36.50 -14.72
N ALA A 688 -9.46 -36.24 -14.54
CA ALA A 688 -10.00 -35.54 -13.39
C ALA A 688 -9.80 -36.32 -12.07
N ARG A 689 -9.90 -37.64 -12.10
CA ARG A 689 -9.60 -38.54 -10.98
C ARG A 689 -8.11 -38.50 -10.65
N ASP A 690 -7.28 -38.83 -11.62
CA ASP A 690 -5.84 -39.10 -11.45
C ASP A 690 -5.04 -37.84 -11.11
N ASN A 691 -5.50 -36.65 -11.53
CA ASN A 691 -4.85 -35.37 -11.24
C ASN A 691 -5.45 -34.60 -10.05
N GLY A 692 -6.42 -35.19 -9.34
CA GLY A 692 -7.00 -34.61 -8.11
C GLY A 692 -7.91 -33.39 -8.35
N PHE A 693 -8.54 -33.27 -9.52
CA PHE A 693 -9.51 -32.21 -9.81
C PHE A 693 -10.90 -32.51 -9.21
N GLY A 694 -11.72 -31.49 -9.00
CA GLY A 694 -12.95 -31.59 -8.21
C GLY A 694 -14.08 -32.35 -8.90
N GLY A 695 -14.40 -32.04 -10.16
CA GLY A 695 -15.54 -32.65 -10.85
C GLY A 695 -15.73 -32.15 -12.27
N THR A 696 -16.99 -32.06 -12.70
CA THR A 696 -17.36 -31.60 -14.05
C THR A 696 -18.70 -30.85 -14.10
N ILE A 697 -18.81 -29.92 -15.05
CA ILE A 697 -20.07 -29.38 -15.55
C ILE A 697 -20.42 -29.92 -16.94
N ILE A 698 -21.71 -29.95 -17.24
CA ILE A 698 -22.26 -30.32 -18.56
C ILE A 698 -23.00 -29.13 -19.15
N TRP A 699 -22.63 -28.70 -20.36
CA TRP A 699 -23.36 -27.69 -21.15
C TRP A 699 -23.91 -28.32 -22.44
N THR A 700 -25.22 -28.41 -22.69
CA THR A 700 -26.33 -28.44 -21.71
C THR A 700 -26.93 -29.85 -21.69
N LEU A 701 -27.45 -30.29 -20.54
CA LEU A 701 -28.06 -31.61 -20.35
C LEU A 701 -29.09 -31.94 -21.44
N ASN A 702 -29.86 -30.92 -21.84
CA ASN A 702 -30.93 -31.02 -22.82
C ASN A 702 -30.46 -31.56 -24.18
N GLN A 703 -29.26 -31.18 -24.62
CA GLN A 703 -28.74 -31.52 -25.96
C GLN A 703 -28.19 -32.94 -26.08
N GLY A 704 -27.87 -33.58 -24.94
CA GLY A 704 -27.43 -34.97 -24.88
C GLY A 704 -28.58 -35.97 -25.06
N CYS A 705 -29.83 -35.53 -24.86
CA CYS A 705 -31.01 -36.39 -24.96
C CYS A 705 -31.28 -36.79 -26.42
N THR A 706 -31.24 -38.10 -26.68
CA THR A 706 -31.48 -38.66 -28.03
C THR A 706 -32.95 -39.03 -28.22
N ASN A 707 -33.65 -39.40 -27.13
CA ASN A 707 -35.04 -39.83 -27.15
C ASN A 707 -35.83 -39.24 -25.96
N PRO A 708 -36.56 -38.11 -26.15
CA PRO A 708 -37.35 -37.43 -25.11
C PRO A 708 -38.39 -38.32 -24.43
N THR A 709 -39.01 -39.26 -25.15
CA THR A 709 -40.06 -40.15 -24.61
C THR A 709 -39.52 -41.10 -23.56
N THR A 710 -38.29 -41.59 -23.75
CA THR A 710 -37.61 -42.49 -22.81
C THR A 710 -36.75 -41.76 -21.79
N GLY A 711 -36.16 -40.62 -22.16
CA GLY A 711 -35.13 -39.91 -21.40
C GLY A 711 -33.69 -40.34 -21.74
N ALA A 712 -33.48 -41.19 -22.76
CA ALA A 712 -32.16 -41.71 -23.09
C ALA A 712 -31.17 -40.58 -23.44
N ASN A 713 -30.02 -40.57 -22.76
CA ASN A 713 -28.99 -39.54 -22.86
C ASN A 713 -27.59 -40.19 -22.75
N PRO A 714 -27.04 -40.76 -23.82
CA PRO A 714 -25.85 -41.62 -23.75
C PRO A 714 -24.56 -40.90 -23.28
N LEU A 715 -24.49 -39.57 -23.40
CA LEU A 715 -23.38 -38.80 -22.84
C LEU A 715 -23.53 -38.65 -21.32
N LEU A 716 -24.75 -38.56 -20.78
CA LEU A 716 -25.01 -38.55 -19.34
C LEU A 716 -24.68 -39.91 -18.70
N ASP A 717 -25.00 -41.01 -19.39
CA ASP A 717 -24.57 -42.36 -19.02
C ASP A 717 -23.02 -42.48 -18.98
N ALA A 718 -22.34 -41.88 -19.97
CA ALA A 718 -20.88 -41.84 -19.99
C ALA A 718 -20.28 -40.99 -18.85
N VAL A 719 -20.85 -39.83 -18.56
CA VAL A 719 -20.39 -38.96 -17.44
C VAL A 719 -20.57 -39.68 -16.09
N LYS A 720 -21.70 -40.37 -15.89
CA LYS A 720 -21.94 -41.23 -14.72
C LYS A 720 -20.85 -42.29 -14.55
N GLY A 721 -20.52 -43.00 -15.64
CA GLY A 721 -19.43 -43.99 -15.63
C GLY A 721 -18.03 -43.39 -15.42
N ALA A 722 -17.79 -42.17 -15.89
CA ALA A 722 -16.47 -41.55 -15.84
C ALA A 722 -16.15 -40.84 -14.50
N PHE A 723 -17.16 -40.21 -13.88
CA PHE A 723 -17.00 -39.30 -12.72
C PHE A 723 -17.66 -39.78 -11.41
N LEU A 724 -18.59 -40.74 -11.45
CA LEU A 724 -19.35 -41.23 -10.27
C LEU A 724 -19.11 -42.72 -9.96
N GLN A 725 -17.95 -43.26 -10.40
CA GLN A 725 -17.38 -44.54 -9.98
C GLN A 725 -16.27 -44.33 -8.94
#